data_AF-A0A235GCT6-F1
#
_entry.id   AF-A0A235GCT6-F1
#
_cell.length_a   1.000
_cell.length_b   1.000
_cell.length_c   1.000
_cell.angle_alpha   90.00
_cell.angle_beta   90.00
_cell.angle_gamma   90.00
#
_symmetry.space_group_name_H-M   'P 1'
#
loop_
_entity.id
_entity.type
_entity.pdbx_description
1 polymer ?
#
loop_
_entity_poly.entity_id
_entity_poly.type
_entity_poly.pdbx_seq_one_letter_code
_entity_poly.pdbx_strand_id
1 'polypeptide(L)'
;MTSTPLLDGWQPPQGAGQPVAAIATTFVLEPTFFETDCLGRFLSLTTQDEGSGSVVDTIAQLEREDRLSEPQITVLADRSTAADRASLRWDLLHCNVNHGLLHSKVAILMWENATRVLIGSANLTSAGYRRQIEIGISANLGADCLLPPDTLIDLSNELATYLDLIPGGQPDYKPIIRARRILTEFERRVNHQRDTAGSSRTVEVSLAPTRPGNSPLAQWKDVWHGPNPTRALQLSPFWDSEPDTTQAVASILTGLPKSSRRHDAATVPGYDGTLALPPYLRDLAGTYLLAPLDTEVRALHAKCLLLASDTWIAALIGSSNHTAAGLGLSAQPHRELNVWLGAPIRSSEGRALASLIVLGDVIELSDTPPKFEDEDEAPPTPLPLFFEICRLRMAAGTETWQIVMQFNPELLLNDWAVRSTNGTVLVTGEDWTALGRIAEITRNLLPHELPSFVDVTWSGNISPWTVVVDDPHLLPLGRSTADLSARDLFAALAAGKSVAAVAEENQRNAVQVKELGFAWDPLARFDDPSSLLREGRSLAAAYLQLQSRLSRRAPTADAIQARLAGLLGPISLADKVVESVSGQNDSAAGGLFKLAELALAVGRTNWAAAWADLSEDDVLQARRAVIDAIQHLSSAIKSIASGPVDITDYAHRATQEALRCLSN
;
A
#
# COMPACT_ATOMS: atom_id res chain seq x y z
N MET A 1 3.48 22.50 -17.16
CA MET A 1 2.81 21.70 -16.13
C MET A 1 1.44 21.31 -16.62
N THR A 2 0.99 20.12 -16.27
CA THR A 2 -0.37 19.65 -16.54
C THR A 2 -1.06 19.46 -15.20
N SER A 3 -2.17 20.18 -14.96
CA SER A 3 -3.09 19.84 -13.89
C SER A 3 -3.63 18.44 -14.17
N THR A 4 -3.14 17.45 -13.42
CA THR A 4 -3.50 16.04 -13.61
C THR A 4 -4.07 15.55 -12.28
N PRO A 5 -5.17 14.79 -12.27
CA PRO A 5 -5.65 14.15 -11.05
C PRO A 5 -4.53 13.35 -10.38
N LEU A 6 -4.28 13.59 -9.08
CA LEU A 6 -3.23 12.88 -8.34
C LEU A 6 -3.43 11.35 -8.35
N LEU A 7 -4.69 10.91 -8.40
CA LEU A 7 -5.06 9.50 -8.50
C LEU A 7 -4.53 8.81 -9.77
N ASP A 8 -4.26 9.55 -10.84
CA ASP A 8 -3.67 8.97 -12.06
C ASP A 8 -2.23 8.51 -11.82
N GLY A 9 -1.55 9.09 -10.82
CA GLY A 9 -0.24 8.65 -10.35
C GLY A 9 -0.23 7.19 -9.85
N TRP A 10 -1.38 6.65 -9.44
CA TRP A 10 -1.51 5.26 -8.98
C TRP A 10 -1.73 4.24 -10.11
N GLN A 11 -2.01 4.70 -11.33
CA GLN A 11 -2.28 3.80 -12.47
C GLN A 11 -0.97 3.25 -13.07
N PRO A 12 -0.92 1.96 -13.45
CA PRO A 12 0.25 1.42 -14.13
C PRO A 12 0.54 2.17 -15.43
N PRO A 13 1.82 2.49 -15.73
CA PRO A 13 2.18 2.93 -17.07
C PRO A 13 1.95 1.81 -18.09
N GLN A 14 1.92 2.16 -19.38
CA GLN A 14 1.77 1.18 -20.44
C GLN A 14 2.89 0.13 -20.39
N GLY A 15 2.53 -1.15 -20.41
CA GLY A 15 3.50 -2.26 -20.37
C GLY A 15 4.10 -2.54 -18.98
N ALA A 16 3.61 -1.90 -17.92
CA ALA A 16 4.11 -2.09 -16.55
C ALA A 16 4.06 -3.54 -16.06
N GLY A 17 3.14 -4.35 -16.57
CA GLY A 17 2.90 -5.72 -16.10
C GLY A 17 2.08 -5.77 -14.82
N GLN A 18 2.18 -6.87 -14.08
CA GLN A 18 1.42 -7.06 -12.84
C GLN A 18 2.00 -6.24 -11.67
N PRO A 19 1.17 -5.87 -10.68
CA PRO A 19 1.64 -5.26 -9.44
C PRO A 19 2.58 -6.20 -8.68
N VAL A 20 3.65 -5.65 -8.11
CA VAL A 20 4.69 -6.39 -7.37
C VAL A 20 4.71 -5.96 -5.91
N ALA A 21 4.85 -4.66 -5.65
CA ALA A 21 4.89 -4.15 -4.30
C ALA A 21 4.58 -2.65 -4.25
N ALA A 22 4.11 -2.18 -3.11
CA ALA A 22 3.94 -0.76 -2.82
C ALA A 22 4.33 -0.44 -1.38
N ILE A 23 5.06 0.66 -1.17
CA ILE A 23 5.23 1.26 0.15
C ILE A 23 4.80 2.71 0.11
N ALA A 24 3.98 3.12 1.08
CA ALA A 24 3.51 4.49 1.19
C ALA A 24 3.67 5.06 2.60
N THR A 25 3.82 6.38 2.70
CA THR A 25 3.82 7.12 3.95
C THR A 25 2.68 8.13 3.96
N THR A 26 2.07 8.37 5.11
CA THR A 26 1.04 9.40 5.25
C THR A 26 0.92 9.91 6.70
N PHE A 27 0.35 11.10 6.88
CA PHE A 27 -0.03 11.60 8.20
C PHE A 27 -1.42 11.11 8.61
N VAL A 28 -2.39 11.24 7.69
CA VAL A 28 -3.76 10.74 7.83
C VAL A 28 -4.03 9.71 6.74
N LEU A 29 -4.72 8.63 7.09
CA LEU A 29 -5.18 7.60 6.16
C LEU A 29 -6.70 7.43 6.31
N GLU A 30 -7.41 7.40 5.19
CA GLU A 30 -8.73 6.82 5.09
C GLU A 30 -8.57 5.40 4.49
N PRO A 31 -8.60 4.32 5.30
CA PRO A 31 -8.30 2.98 4.80
C PRO A 31 -9.19 2.55 3.63
N THR A 32 -10.48 2.88 3.70
CA THR A 32 -11.45 2.60 2.62
C THR A 32 -11.09 3.31 1.33
N PHE A 33 -10.73 4.60 1.38
CA PHE A 33 -10.28 5.34 0.21
C PHE A 33 -8.99 4.74 -0.36
N PHE A 34 -8.02 4.43 0.49
CA PHE A 34 -6.77 3.80 0.07
C PHE A 34 -7.00 2.47 -0.65
N GLU A 35 -7.86 1.60 -0.11
CA GLU A 35 -8.17 0.29 -0.72
C GLU A 35 -8.96 0.41 -2.02
N THR A 36 -9.97 1.28 -2.07
CA THR A 36 -10.90 1.38 -3.21
C THR A 36 -10.33 2.22 -4.36
N ASP A 37 -9.67 3.34 -4.05
CA ASP A 37 -9.20 4.29 -5.06
C ASP A 37 -7.73 4.13 -5.41
N CYS A 38 -6.84 4.08 -4.41
CA CYS A 38 -5.40 4.02 -4.62
C CYS A 38 -4.98 2.61 -5.06
N LEU A 39 -5.26 1.61 -4.22
CA LEU A 39 -4.98 0.20 -4.54
C LEU A 39 -5.83 -0.30 -5.70
N GLY A 40 -7.08 0.16 -5.83
CA GLY A 40 -7.91 -0.14 -7.00
C GLY A 40 -7.22 0.17 -8.33
N ARG A 41 -6.57 1.35 -8.42
CA ARG A 41 -5.81 1.76 -9.62
C ARG A 41 -4.47 1.04 -9.75
N PHE A 42 -3.73 0.88 -8.65
CA PHE A 42 -2.45 0.15 -8.65
C PHE A 42 -2.63 -1.29 -9.13
N LEU A 43 -3.69 -1.96 -8.69
CA LEU A 43 -4.05 -3.34 -9.03
C LEU A 43 -4.81 -3.47 -10.35
N SER A 44 -5.24 -2.35 -10.95
CA SER A 44 -6.11 -2.32 -12.13
C SER A 44 -7.41 -3.11 -11.94
N LEU A 45 -8.07 -2.92 -10.79
CA LEU A 45 -9.38 -3.53 -10.51
C LEU A 45 -10.42 -3.02 -11.51
N THR A 46 -11.27 -3.93 -11.98
CA THR A 46 -12.29 -3.64 -13.00
C THR A 46 -13.67 -3.41 -12.41
N THR A 47 -13.94 -3.97 -11.23
CA THR A 47 -15.21 -3.85 -10.52
C THR A 47 -15.08 -2.89 -9.33
N GLN A 48 -16.12 -2.08 -9.13
CA GLN A 48 -16.21 -1.14 -8.00
C GLN A 48 -17.22 -1.65 -6.99
N ASP A 49 -16.89 -1.50 -5.71
CA ASP A 49 -17.78 -1.80 -4.59
C ASP A 49 -18.65 -0.56 -4.35
N GLU A 50 -19.97 -0.71 -4.53
CA GLU A 50 -20.95 0.35 -4.35
C GLU A 50 -21.46 0.45 -2.91
N GLY A 51 -21.01 -0.45 -2.01
CA GLY A 51 -21.42 -0.47 -0.60
C GLY A 51 -22.90 -0.81 -0.37
N SER A 52 -23.54 -1.41 -1.37
CA SER A 52 -24.97 -1.77 -1.39
C SER A 52 -25.27 -3.15 -0.79
N GLY A 53 -24.23 -3.96 -0.52
CA GLY A 53 -24.36 -5.37 -0.17
C GLY A 53 -24.82 -6.24 -1.35
N SER A 54 -24.64 -5.76 -2.58
CA SER A 54 -25.08 -6.46 -3.78
C SER A 54 -24.14 -7.58 -4.19
N VAL A 55 -24.57 -8.38 -5.17
CA VAL A 55 -23.71 -9.36 -5.82
C VAL A 55 -22.51 -8.69 -6.51
N VAL A 56 -22.67 -7.47 -7.01
CA VAL A 56 -21.57 -6.69 -7.63
C VAL A 56 -20.51 -6.36 -6.58
N ASP A 57 -20.92 -5.99 -5.36
CA ASP A 57 -20.00 -5.72 -4.25
C ASP A 57 -19.25 -6.98 -3.84
N THR A 58 -19.93 -8.13 -3.86
CA THR A 58 -19.31 -9.44 -3.60
C THR A 58 -18.24 -9.76 -4.66
N ILE A 59 -18.55 -9.52 -5.93
CA ILE A 59 -17.61 -9.70 -7.06
C ILE A 59 -16.41 -8.76 -6.93
N ALA A 60 -16.63 -7.50 -6.55
CA ALA A 60 -15.57 -6.53 -6.31
C ALA A 60 -14.65 -6.92 -5.15
N GLN A 61 -15.22 -7.43 -4.06
CA GLN A 61 -14.46 -7.97 -2.93
C GLN A 61 -13.63 -9.19 -3.34
N LEU A 62 -14.19 -10.11 -4.14
CA LEU A 62 -13.46 -11.27 -4.67
C LEU A 62 -12.30 -10.86 -5.57
N GLU A 63 -12.52 -9.90 -6.49
CA GLU A 63 -11.45 -9.39 -7.35
C GLU A 63 -10.33 -8.76 -6.51
N ARG A 64 -10.71 -7.94 -5.53
CA ARG A 64 -9.76 -7.27 -4.62
C ARG A 64 -8.96 -8.29 -3.80
N GLU A 65 -9.60 -9.29 -3.19
CA GLU A 65 -8.91 -10.33 -2.42
C GLU A 65 -7.92 -11.13 -3.27
N ASP A 66 -8.32 -11.56 -4.47
CA ASP A 66 -7.43 -12.27 -5.40
C ASP A 66 -6.23 -11.39 -5.81
N ARG A 67 -6.48 -10.12 -6.14
CA ARG A 67 -5.44 -9.19 -6.61
C ARG A 67 -4.49 -8.71 -5.52
N LEU A 68 -4.95 -8.61 -4.26
CA LEU A 68 -4.11 -8.30 -3.11
C LEU A 68 -3.29 -9.49 -2.61
N SER A 69 -3.57 -10.71 -3.05
CA SER A 69 -2.88 -11.90 -2.54
C SER A 69 -1.41 -11.98 -2.94
N GLU A 70 -1.03 -11.43 -4.10
CA GLU A 70 0.32 -11.49 -4.66
C GLU A 70 1.24 -10.32 -4.26
N PRO A 71 0.84 -9.03 -4.40
CA PRO A 71 1.76 -7.93 -4.15
C PRO A 71 1.99 -7.66 -2.66
N GLN A 72 3.19 -7.21 -2.32
CA GLN A 72 3.51 -6.77 -0.96
C GLN A 72 3.19 -5.29 -0.79
N ILE A 73 2.27 -4.97 0.12
CA ILE A 73 1.81 -3.58 0.32
C ILE A 73 2.00 -3.19 1.78
N THR A 74 2.69 -2.08 2.01
CA THR A 74 2.88 -1.51 3.35
C THR A 74 2.58 -0.01 3.36
N VAL A 75 1.84 0.44 4.37
CA VAL A 75 1.63 1.86 4.66
C VAL A 75 2.24 2.16 6.03
N LEU A 76 3.13 3.16 6.08
CA LEU A 76 3.65 3.74 7.31
C LEU A 76 2.84 5.02 7.59
N ALA A 77 2.01 4.98 8.63
CA ALA A 77 1.15 6.12 8.98
C ALA A 77 1.54 6.69 10.34
N ASP A 78 1.25 7.96 10.57
CA ASP A 78 1.35 8.51 11.92
C ASP A 78 0.44 7.76 12.89
N ARG A 79 0.86 7.65 14.15
CA ARG A 79 0.13 6.93 15.20
C ARG A 79 -1.27 7.49 15.49
N SER A 80 -1.54 8.73 15.11
CA SER A 80 -2.85 9.35 15.22
C SER A 80 -3.84 8.95 14.12
N THR A 81 -3.41 8.17 13.12
CA THR A 81 -4.25 7.69 12.01
C THR A 81 -5.26 6.62 12.46
N ALA A 82 -6.41 6.56 11.76
CA ALA A 82 -7.41 5.52 11.92
C ALA A 82 -6.90 4.12 11.50
N ALA A 83 -7.28 3.10 12.28
CA ALA A 83 -6.81 1.72 12.10
C ALA A 83 -7.81 0.79 11.37
N ASP A 84 -8.99 1.28 11.03
CA ASP A 84 -10.17 0.52 10.59
C ASP A 84 -10.11 0.15 9.10
N ARG A 85 -9.17 -0.72 8.75
CA ARG A 85 -9.05 -1.29 7.40
C ARG A 85 -9.95 -2.51 7.20
N ALA A 86 -10.37 -2.75 5.95
CA ALA A 86 -11.18 -3.91 5.62
C ALA A 86 -10.32 -5.16 5.33
N SER A 87 -9.10 -5.00 4.83
CA SER A 87 -8.23 -6.13 4.45
C SER A 87 -7.01 -6.31 5.35
N LEU A 88 -6.75 -7.58 5.71
CA LEU A 88 -5.53 -8.03 6.38
C LEU A 88 -4.37 -8.36 5.40
N ARG A 89 -4.59 -8.23 4.08
CA ARG A 89 -3.62 -8.63 3.04
C ARG A 89 -2.51 -7.61 2.79
N TRP A 90 -2.61 -6.42 3.36
CA TRP A 90 -1.56 -5.40 3.35
C TRP A 90 -1.17 -5.03 4.79
N ASP A 91 -0.11 -4.27 4.99
CA ASP A 91 0.39 -3.87 6.30
C ASP A 91 0.14 -2.38 6.56
N LEU A 92 -0.46 -2.05 7.71
CA LEU A 92 -0.55 -0.70 8.24
C LEU A 92 0.29 -0.64 9.50
N LEU A 93 1.40 0.09 9.45
CA LEU A 93 2.35 0.21 10.55
C LEU A 93 2.31 1.66 11.07
N HIS A 94 1.93 1.81 12.33
CA HIS A 94 1.86 3.11 12.98
C HIS A 94 3.22 3.52 13.53
N CYS A 95 3.73 4.65 13.05
CA CYS A 95 4.96 5.27 13.49
C CYS A 95 4.69 6.31 14.57
N ASN A 96 5.54 6.35 15.59
CA ASN A 96 5.53 7.38 16.62
C ASN A 96 6.77 8.26 16.51
N VAL A 97 6.57 9.56 16.29
CA VAL A 97 7.63 10.55 16.36
C VAL A 97 7.59 11.22 17.73
N ASN A 98 8.66 11.09 18.51
CA ASN A 98 8.66 11.64 19.86
C ASN A 98 8.49 13.17 19.83
N HIS A 99 7.39 13.66 20.41
CA HIS A 99 6.99 15.07 20.43
C HIS A 99 6.81 15.73 19.05
N GLY A 100 6.64 14.94 17.99
CA GLY A 100 6.36 15.41 16.64
C GLY A 100 5.39 14.47 15.93
N LEU A 101 5.27 14.60 14.61
CA LEU A 101 4.38 13.78 13.78
C LEU A 101 5.17 13.15 12.63
N LEU A 102 4.74 11.98 12.17
CA LEU A 102 5.11 11.50 10.84
C LEU A 102 4.24 12.21 9.82
N HIS A 103 4.79 13.21 9.13
CA HIS A 103 4.06 14.01 8.14
C HIS A 103 4.42 13.69 6.69
N SER A 104 5.41 12.82 6.46
CA SER A 104 5.86 12.38 5.14
C SER A 104 4.73 11.78 4.30
N LYS A 105 4.72 12.09 3.00
CA LYS A 105 3.72 11.65 2.02
C LYS A 105 4.40 11.20 0.73
N VAL A 106 4.76 9.93 0.70
CA VAL A 106 5.48 9.28 -0.39
C VAL A 106 4.74 8.00 -0.77
N ALA A 107 4.74 7.65 -2.05
CA ALA A 107 4.37 6.31 -2.49
C ALA A 107 5.39 5.79 -3.50
N ILE A 108 5.94 4.60 -3.26
CA ILE A 108 6.75 3.86 -4.21
C ILE A 108 5.89 2.71 -4.71
N LEU A 109 5.60 2.71 -6.01
CA LEU A 109 4.73 1.75 -6.69
C LEU A 109 5.58 0.91 -7.65
N MET A 110 5.53 -0.41 -7.50
CA MET A 110 6.31 -1.34 -8.32
C MET A 110 5.38 -2.32 -9.03
N TRP A 111 5.54 -2.39 -10.35
CA TRP A 111 5.00 -3.44 -11.22
C TRP A 111 6.15 -4.29 -11.77
N GLU A 112 5.87 -5.34 -12.54
CA GLU A 112 6.90 -6.23 -13.11
C GLU A 112 8.00 -5.47 -13.88
N ASN A 113 7.60 -4.51 -14.73
CA ASN A 113 8.49 -3.80 -15.66
C ASN A 113 8.60 -2.30 -15.41
N ALA A 114 7.97 -1.80 -14.35
CA ALA A 114 7.94 -0.36 -14.05
C ALA A 114 8.00 -0.09 -12.55
N THR A 115 8.63 1.03 -12.19
CA THR A 115 8.59 1.58 -10.84
C THR A 115 8.31 3.06 -10.93
N ARG A 116 7.41 3.54 -10.07
CA ARG A 116 7.06 4.95 -9.94
C ARG A 116 7.23 5.41 -8.50
N VAL A 117 7.73 6.62 -8.34
CA VAL A 117 7.84 7.32 -7.07
C VAL A 117 6.93 8.55 -7.11
N LEU A 118 6.07 8.67 -6.11
CA LEU A 118 5.22 9.83 -5.85
C LEU A 118 5.72 10.51 -4.57
N ILE A 119 5.95 11.82 -4.60
CA ILE A 119 6.34 12.62 -3.43
C ILE A 119 5.51 13.89 -3.47
N GLY A 120 4.79 14.24 -2.39
CA GLY A 120 3.96 15.44 -2.41
C GLY A 120 3.38 15.86 -1.07
N SER A 121 2.32 16.65 -1.13
CA SER A 121 1.63 17.21 0.03
C SER A 121 0.32 16.53 0.41
N ALA A 122 -0.19 15.60 -0.40
CA ALA A 122 -1.47 14.94 -0.20
C ALA A 122 -1.42 13.77 0.82
N ASN A 123 -2.34 13.79 1.79
CA ASN A 123 -2.64 12.63 2.62
C ASN A 123 -3.37 11.55 1.80
N LEU A 124 -3.31 10.29 2.24
CA LEU A 124 -4.04 9.16 1.63
C LEU A 124 -5.53 9.20 2.02
N THR A 125 -6.21 10.29 1.63
CA THR A 125 -7.60 10.59 1.93
C THR A 125 -8.35 11.08 0.69
N SER A 126 -9.67 10.97 0.70
CA SER A 126 -10.52 11.52 -0.37
C SER A 126 -10.35 13.03 -0.51
N ALA A 127 -10.19 13.75 0.61
CA ALA A 127 -9.94 15.19 0.62
C ALA A 127 -8.65 15.56 -0.13
N GLY A 128 -7.52 14.94 0.24
CA GLY A 128 -6.22 15.22 -0.38
C GLY A 128 -6.19 14.92 -1.88
N TYR A 129 -6.80 13.83 -2.32
CA TYR A 129 -6.73 13.44 -3.73
C TYR A 129 -7.80 14.05 -4.64
N ARG A 130 -8.90 14.57 -4.09
CA ARG A 130 -10.05 15.03 -4.90
C ARG A 130 -10.42 16.50 -4.68
N ARG A 131 -10.28 17.03 -3.46
CA ARG A 131 -10.89 18.32 -3.06
C ARG A 131 -9.88 19.42 -2.70
N GLN A 132 -8.65 19.05 -2.37
CA GLN A 132 -7.61 20.00 -2.01
C GLN A 132 -6.74 20.40 -3.21
N ILE A 133 -6.13 21.58 -3.15
CA ILE A 133 -5.04 21.99 -4.04
C ILE A 133 -3.76 21.38 -3.48
N GLU A 134 -3.15 20.50 -4.25
CA GLU A 134 -1.96 19.75 -3.85
C GLU A 134 -0.81 19.95 -4.85
N ILE A 135 0.41 19.66 -4.39
CA ILE A 135 1.61 19.66 -5.21
C ILE A 135 2.41 18.38 -4.98
N GLY A 136 2.99 17.85 -6.06
CA GLY A 136 3.81 16.66 -5.97
C GLY A 136 4.58 16.36 -7.24
N ILE A 137 5.55 15.46 -7.12
CA ILE A 137 6.34 14.88 -8.20
C ILE A 137 5.82 13.46 -8.44
N SER A 138 5.70 13.11 -9.72
CA SER A 138 5.59 11.73 -10.17
C SER A 138 6.79 11.41 -11.05
N ALA A 139 7.63 10.46 -10.63
CA ALA A 139 8.83 10.07 -11.34
C ALA A 139 8.80 8.57 -11.63
N ASN A 140 8.88 8.21 -12.91
CA ASN A 140 9.05 6.82 -13.33
C ASN A 140 10.55 6.51 -13.43
N LEU A 141 11.00 5.40 -12.85
CA LEU A 141 12.35 4.90 -13.09
C LEU A 141 12.51 4.55 -14.56
N GLY A 142 13.69 4.84 -15.12
CA GLY A 142 14.00 4.71 -16.55
C GLY A 142 14.91 5.81 -17.07
N ALA A 143 15.17 5.83 -18.38
CA ALA A 143 16.09 6.80 -18.99
C ALA A 143 15.72 8.27 -18.69
N ASP A 144 14.41 8.56 -18.62
CA ASP A 144 13.88 9.90 -18.42
C ASP A 144 13.49 10.20 -16.96
N CYS A 145 13.96 9.40 -15.99
CA CYS A 145 13.64 9.61 -14.59
C CYS A 145 14.18 10.97 -14.10
N LEU A 146 13.27 11.82 -13.59
CA LEU A 146 13.61 13.12 -13.02
C LEU A 146 14.51 12.98 -11.77
N LEU A 147 14.29 11.94 -10.96
CA LEU A 147 15.00 11.74 -9.71
C LEU A 147 16.33 10.99 -9.97
N PRO A 148 17.49 11.56 -9.56
CA PRO A 148 18.77 10.88 -9.62
C PRO A 148 18.80 9.56 -8.84
N PRO A 149 19.57 8.54 -9.28
CA PRO A 149 19.75 7.32 -8.52
C PRO A 149 20.17 7.56 -7.08
N ASP A 150 21.13 8.44 -6.83
CA ASP A 150 21.59 8.73 -5.46
C ASP A 150 20.46 9.34 -4.61
N THR A 151 19.62 10.23 -5.17
CA THR A 151 18.41 10.76 -4.50
C THR A 151 17.37 9.67 -4.21
N LEU A 152 17.19 8.71 -5.12
CA LEU A 152 16.28 7.58 -4.93
C LEU A 152 16.80 6.62 -3.85
N ILE A 153 18.12 6.41 -3.76
CA ILE A 153 18.74 5.64 -2.68
C ILE A 153 18.59 6.39 -1.34
N ASP A 154 18.83 7.71 -1.30
CA ASP A 154 18.61 8.52 -0.10
C ASP A 154 17.15 8.47 0.36
N LEU A 155 16.20 8.46 -0.58
CA LEU A 155 14.78 8.26 -0.28
C LEU A 155 14.54 6.91 0.38
N SER A 156 15.07 5.83 -0.19
CA SER A 156 14.95 4.48 0.39
C SER A 156 15.52 4.44 1.81
N ASN A 157 16.71 4.99 2.00
CA ASN A 157 17.39 5.08 3.30
C ASN A 157 16.56 5.85 4.32
N GLU A 158 15.99 7.01 3.95
CA GLU A 158 15.14 7.79 4.85
C GLU A 158 13.87 7.02 5.25
N LEU A 159 13.19 6.38 4.29
CA LEU A 159 12.02 5.54 4.57
C LEU A 159 12.36 4.35 5.47
N ALA A 160 13.53 3.74 5.29
CA ALA A 160 13.98 2.64 6.14
C ALA A 160 14.11 3.07 7.61
N THR A 161 14.49 4.33 7.89
CA THR A 161 14.54 4.85 9.27
C THR A 161 13.16 5.03 9.91
N TYR A 162 12.08 5.09 9.13
CA TYR A 162 10.72 5.20 9.69
C TYR A 162 10.26 3.88 10.32
N LEU A 163 10.83 2.75 9.91
CA LEU A 163 10.57 1.46 10.52
C LEU A 163 11.04 1.40 11.98
N ASP A 164 12.07 2.19 12.32
CA ASP A 164 12.58 2.31 13.69
C ASP A 164 11.66 3.19 14.58
N LEU A 165 10.67 3.86 13.99
CA LEU A 165 9.66 4.65 14.71
C LEU A 165 8.44 3.83 15.13
N ILE A 166 8.35 2.55 14.76
CA ILE A 166 7.22 1.68 15.10
C ILE A 166 7.31 1.27 16.57
N PRO A 167 6.34 1.61 17.44
CA PRO A 167 6.38 1.22 18.86
C PRO A 167 6.41 -0.30 19.04
N GLY A 168 7.40 -0.80 19.79
CA GLY A 168 7.66 -2.23 19.98
C GLY A 168 8.08 -2.99 18.72
N GLY A 169 8.35 -2.29 17.61
CA GLY A 169 8.78 -2.90 16.34
C GLY A 169 10.15 -3.55 16.46
N GLN A 170 10.22 -4.85 16.25
CA GLN A 170 11.48 -5.59 16.22
C GLN A 170 11.90 -5.91 14.78
N PRO A 171 13.20 -5.85 14.43
CA PRO A 171 13.67 -6.08 13.05
C PRO A 171 13.31 -7.45 12.47
N ASP A 172 13.09 -8.46 13.33
CA ASP A 172 12.74 -9.83 12.96
C ASP A 172 11.23 -10.07 12.80
N TYR A 173 10.39 -9.08 13.12
CA TYR A 173 8.95 -9.18 12.92
C TYR A 173 8.63 -9.17 11.43
N LYS A 174 7.80 -10.13 11.00
CA LYS A 174 7.50 -10.37 9.59
C LYS A 174 6.94 -9.15 8.83
N PRO A 175 6.04 -8.33 9.39
CA PRO A 175 5.60 -7.09 8.72
C PRO A 175 6.74 -6.09 8.47
N ILE A 176 7.68 -5.98 9.41
CA ILE A 176 8.85 -5.10 9.27
C ILE A 176 9.84 -5.66 8.24
N ILE A 177 10.06 -6.99 8.24
CA ILE A 177 10.87 -7.66 7.22
C ILE A 177 10.28 -7.41 5.82
N ARG A 178 8.96 -7.54 5.65
CA ARG A 178 8.29 -7.25 4.37
C ARG A 178 8.52 -5.81 3.93
N ALA A 179 8.31 -4.83 4.81
CA ALA A 179 8.57 -3.43 4.49
C ALA A 179 10.02 -3.18 4.05
N ARG A 180 11.01 -3.79 4.74
CA ARG A 180 12.43 -3.72 4.35
C ARG A 180 12.69 -4.37 2.99
N ARG A 181 12.09 -5.53 2.71
CA ARG A 181 12.18 -6.21 1.40
C ARG A 181 11.69 -5.33 0.26
N ILE A 182 10.58 -4.61 0.45
CA ILE A 182 10.06 -3.66 -0.55
C ILE A 182 11.12 -2.58 -0.86
N LEU A 183 11.76 -2.01 0.17
CA LEU A 183 12.81 -1.00 0.00
C LEU A 183 14.08 -1.58 -0.66
N THR A 184 14.50 -2.79 -0.27
CA THR A 184 15.64 -3.48 -0.92
C THR A 184 15.38 -3.76 -2.39
N GLU A 185 14.17 -4.20 -2.76
CA GLU A 185 13.79 -4.40 -4.16
C GLU A 185 13.77 -3.07 -4.94
N PHE A 186 13.31 -1.99 -4.31
CA PHE A 186 13.38 -0.66 -4.90
C PHE A 186 14.83 -0.23 -5.17
N GLU A 187 15.75 -0.37 -4.21
CA GLU A 187 17.18 -0.06 -4.38
C GLU A 187 17.83 -0.91 -5.48
N ARG A 188 17.48 -2.20 -5.56
CA ARG A 188 17.95 -3.09 -6.63
C ARG A 188 17.58 -2.55 -8.01
N ARG A 189 16.33 -2.08 -8.18
CA ARG A 189 15.85 -1.49 -9.45
C ARG A 189 16.51 -0.16 -9.77
N VAL A 190 16.75 0.69 -8.76
CA VAL A 190 17.51 1.94 -8.91
C VAL A 190 18.93 1.67 -9.39
N ASN A 191 19.62 0.69 -8.79
CA ASN A 191 20.99 0.33 -9.17
C ASN A 191 21.06 -0.22 -10.59
N HIS A 192 20.09 -1.06 -11.01
CA HIS A 192 20.04 -1.55 -12.38
C HIS A 192 19.86 -0.41 -13.42
N GLN A 193 19.12 0.64 -13.08
CA GLN A 193 18.98 1.82 -13.93
C GLN A 193 20.29 2.62 -14.04
N ARG A 194 21.08 2.71 -12.97
CA ARG A 194 22.38 3.41 -12.96
C ARG A 194 23.31 2.89 -14.05
N ASP A 195 23.31 1.58 -14.28
CA ASP A 195 24.16 0.91 -15.26
C ASP A 195 23.75 1.18 -16.72
N THR A 196 22.54 1.72 -16.95
CA THR A 196 21.95 1.89 -18.28
C THR A 196 21.74 3.35 -18.69
N ALA A 197 22.00 4.33 -17.80
CA ALA A 197 21.67 5.73 -18.03
C ALA A 197 22.77 6.52 -18.79
N GLY A 198 22.37 7.23 -19.85
CA GLY A 198 23.17 8.30 -20.50
C GLY A 198 22.92 9.65 -19.83
N SER A 199 24.00 10.39 -19.52
CA SER A 199 23.93 11.63 -18.73
C SER A 199 23.68 12.87 -19.58
N SER A 200 22.45 13.39 -19.56
CA SER A 200 22.18 14.82 -19.71
C SER A 200 20.91 15.17 -18.95
N ARG A 201 21.07 15.64 -17.70
CA ARG A 201 19.95 16.19 -16.92
C ARG A 201 19.98 17.71 -16.98
N THR A 202 18.80 18.30 -17.11
CA THR A 202 18.60 19.76 -17.14
C THR A 202 18.11 20.33 -15.80
N VAL A 203 17.78 19.46 -14.84
CA VAL A 203 17.29 19.80 -13.50
C VAL A 203 18.20 19.16 -12.46
N GLU A 204 18.64 19.95 -11.50
CA GLU A 204 19.32 19.50 -10.29
C GLU A 204 18.29 19.09 -9.24
N VAL A 205 18.53 17.99 -8.54
CA VAL A 205 17.56 17.43 -7.59
C VAL A 205 18.28 16.99 -6.33
N SER A 206 17.71 17.31 -5.17
CA SER A 206 18.21 16.85 -3.87
C SER A 206 17.06 16.51 -2.93
N LEU A 207 17.21 15.43 -2.15
CA LEU A 207 16.27 15.08 -1.10
C LEU A 207 16.46 16.00 0.10
N ALA A 208 15.37 16.49 0.69
CA ALA A 208 15.39 17.42 1.80
C ALA A 208 14.43 16.95 2.91
N PRO A 209 14.78 15.90 3.67
CA PRO A 209 13.92 15.40 4.73
C PRO A 209 14.00 16.29 5.97
N THR A 210 12.87 16.48 6.64
CA THR A 210 12.83 17.08 7.98
C THR A 210 12.98 15.98 9.02
N ARG A 211 13.95 16.14 9.91
CA ARG A 211 14.16 15.26 11.08
C ARG A 211 15.01 15.99 12.13
N PRO A 212 15.10 15.50 13.38
CA PRO A 212 15.98 16.10 14.38
C PRO A 212 17.40 16.33 13.85
N GLY A 213 17.88 17.57 13.92
CA GLY A 213 19.20 17.97 13.41
C GLY A 213 19.29 18.18 11.89
N ASN A 214 18.19 18.04 11.15
CA ASN A 214 18.16 18.30 9.72
C ASN A 214 16.96 19.16 9.32
N SER A 215 17.23 20.32 8.73
CA SER A 215 16.22 21.22 8.18
C SER A 215 16.27 21.17 6.66
N PRO A 216 15.13 21.01 5.95
CA PRO A 216 15.07 21.03 4.48
C PRO A 216 15.60 22.35 3.88
N LEU A 217 15.63 23.42 4.65
CA LEU A 217 16.20 24.71 4.25
C LEU A 217 17.73 24.70 4.16
N ALA A 218 18.42 23.64 4.60
CA ALA A 218 19.87 23.55 4.46
C ALA A 218 20.29 23.00 3.07
N GLN A 219 19.45 22.19 2.44
CA GLN A 219 19.77 21.43 1.22
C GLN A 219 19.61 22.20 -0.09
N TRP A 220 19.07 23.43 -0.08
CA TRP A 220 18.87 24.19 -1.33
C TRP A 220 20.18 24.42 -2.11
N LYS A 221 21.32 24.47 -1.39
CA LYS A 221 22.64 24.67 -1.99
C LYS A 221 23.04 23.53 -2.92
N ASP A 222 22.52 22.33 -2.69
CA ASP A 222 22.86 21.15 -3.47
C ASP A 222 22.25 21.21 -4.89
N VAL A 223 21.20 22.02 -5.07
CA VAL A 223 20.52 22.22 -6.36
C VAL A 223 20.74 23.62 -6.95
N TRP A 224 21.62 24.42 -6.35
CA TRP A 224 21.79 25.82 -6.68
C TRP A 224 23.15 26.13 -7.29
N HIS A 225 23.13 26.65 -8.52
CA HIS A 225 24.35 27.06 -9.24
C HIS A 225 24.36 28.53 -9.67
N GLY A 226 23.33 29.30 -9.30
CA GLY A 226 23.26 30.74 -9.58
C GLY A 226 23.96 31.61 -8.53
N PRO A 227 23.97 32.93 -8.72
CA PRO A 227 24.25 33.90 -7.66
C PRO A 227 23.33 33.66 -6.45
N ASN A 228 23.73 34.15 -5.28
CA ASN A 228 22.93 34.02 -4.07
C ASN A 228 21.47 34.48 -4.29
N PRO A 229 20.47 33.74 -3.76
CA PRO A 229 19.07 34.08 -3.94
C PRO A 229 18.76 35.51 -3.52
N THR A 230 17.90 36.16 -4.31
CA THR A 230 17.36 37.50 -4.00
C THR A 230 15.87 37.42 -3.73
N ARG A 231 15.17 36.38 -4.19
CA ARG A 231 13.71 36.27 -4.06
C ARG A 231 13.31 34.97 -3.39
N ALA A 232 12.36 35.04 -2.47
CA ALA A 232 11.62 33.89 -1.94
C ALA A 232 10.12 34.09 -2.15
N LEU A 233 9.42 33.03 -2.53
CA LEU A 233 7.96 32.97 -2.58
C LEU A 233 7.48 31.70 -1.88
N GLN A 234 6.69 31.85 -0.83
CA GLN A 234 6.17 30.75 -0.04
C GLN A 234 4.67 30.52 -0.28
N LEU A 235 4.28 29.27 -0.44
CA LEU A 235 2.90 28.79 -0.46
C LEU A 235 2.76 27.72 0.63
N SER A 236 1.87 27.92 1.59
CA SER A 236 1.58 26.94 2.64
C SER A 236 0.18 27.15 3.22
N PRO A 237 -0.54 26.07 3.57
CA PRO A 237 -1.80 26.18 4.31
C PRO A 237 -1.59 26.57 5.78
N PHE A 238 -0.42 26.29 6.36
CA PHE A 238 -0.16 26.46 7.78
C PHE A 238 1.14 27.20 8.03
N TRP A 239 1.08 28.09 9.01
CA TRP A 239 2.14 29.01 9.41
C TRP A 239 2.24 29.05 10.93
N ASP A 240 3.43 29.30 11.47
CA ASP A 240 3.57 29.59 12.90
C ASP A 240 2.85 30.90 13.24
N SER A 241 2.45 31.08 14.50
CA SER A 241 1.94 32.36 15.01
C SER A 241 3.02 33.44 15.08
N GLU A 242 4.29 33.05 15.11
CA GLU A 242 5.46 33.91 15.22
C GLU A 242 6.29 33.90 13.91
N PRO A 243 7.06 34.96 13.59
CA PRO A 243 7.72 35.11 12.30
C PRO A 243 8.99 34.26 12.10
N ASP A 244 9.39 33.41 13.05
CA ASP A 244 10.67 32.69 13.05
C ASP A 244 10.94 31.92 11.75
N THR A 245 9.95 31.18 11.26
CA THR A 245 10.05 30.43 10.00
C THR A 245 10.26 31.36 8.80
N THR A 246 9.55 32.48 8.77
CA THR A 246 9.66 33.50 7.72
C THR A 246 11.03 34.18 7.77
N GLN A 247 11.54 34.47 8.97
CA GLN A 247 12.89 35.01 9.17
C GLN A 247 13.98 34.02 8.73
N ALA A 248 13.81 32.73 9.00
CA ALA A 248 14.72 31.70 8.54
C ALA A 248 14.82 31.66 7.01
N VAL A 249 13.69 31.72 6.30
CA VAL A 249 13.69 31.82 4.83
C VAL A 249 14.30 33.13 4.35
N ALA A 250 13.95 34.27 4.96
CA ALA A 250 14.53 35.57 4.63
C ALA A 250 16.07 35.59 4.81
N SER A 251 16.61 34.83 5.77
CA SER A 251 18.05 34.73 6.00
C SER A 251 18.82 34.07 4.84
N ILE A 252 18.13 33.27 4.01
CA ILE A 252 18.70 32.65 2.79
C ILE A 252 18.94 33.72 1.70
N LEU A 253 18.15 34.79 1.70
CA LEU A 253 18.20 35.86 0.70
C LEU A 253 19.41 36.77 0.91
N THR A 254 20.58 36.30 0.46
CA THR A 254 21.87 36.98 0.64
C THR A 254 22.40 37.62 -0.64
N GLY A 255 21.66 37.57 -1.75
CA GLY A 255 22.02 38.18 -3.02
C GLY A 255 22.19 39.71 -2.96
N LEU A 256 22.89 40.26 -3.96
CA LEU A 256 23.13 41.71 -4.09
C LEU A 256 22.41 42.27 -5.33
N PRO A 257 21.97 43.55 -5.30
CA PRO A 257 21.97 44.45 -4.13
C PRO A 257 20.98 44.06 -3.03
N LYS A 258 21.15 44.57 -1.81
CA LYS A 258 20.23 44.30 -0.68
C LYS A 258 18.80 44.76 -1.01
N SER A 259 18.64 45.83 -1.79
CA SER A 259 17.35 46.38 -2.21
C SER A 259 16.55 45.47 -3.14
N SER A 260 17.18 44.51 -3.81
CA SER A 260 16.49 43.51 -4.64
C SER A 260 16.05 42.28 -3.86
N ARG A 261 16.34 42.22 -2.55
CA ARG A 261 15.89 41.10 -1.71
C ARG A 261 14.40 41.23 -1.44
N ARG A 262 13.65 40.19 -1.77
CA ARG A 262 12.20 40.18 -1.69
C ARG A 262 11.69 38.84 -1.18
N HIS A 263 10.77 38.89 -0.23
CA HIS A 263 10.09 37.71 0.31
C HIS A 263 8.59 37.95 0.23
N ASP A 264 7.92 37.09 -0.52
CA ASP A 264 6.47 37.13 -0.72
C ASP A 264 5.82 35.82 -0.25
N ALA A 265 4.52 35.87 0.01
CA ALA A 265 3.70 34.70 0.33
C ALA A 265 2.44 34.65 -0.55
N ALA A 266 1.97 33.43 -0.84
CA ALA A 266 0.73 33.15 -1.56
C ALA A 266 -0.20 32.25 -0.73
N THR A 267 -1.51 32.43 -0.88
CA THR A 267 -2.54 31.58 -0.25
C THR A 267 -3.84 31.52 -1.08
N VAL A 268 -4.83 30.75 -0.63
CA VAL A 268 -6.21 30.81 -1.15
C VAL A 268 -7.20 31.09 -0.01
N PRO A 269 -8.37 31.67 -0.30
CA PRO A 269 -9.46 31.74 0.68
C PRO A 269 -9.99 30.34 0.97
N GLY A 270 -10.33 30.08 2.23
CA GLY A 270 -11.09 28.90 2.63
C GLY A 270 -12.52 28.93 2.09
N TYR A 271 -13.28 27.85 2.30
CA TYR A 271 -14.67 27.75 1.84
C TYR A 271 -15.60 28.81 2.44
N ASP A 272 -15.29 29.30 3.65
CA ASP A 272 -16.00 30.38 4.33
C ASP A 272 -15.51 31.78 3.91
N GLY A 273 -14.54 31.86 3.00
CA GLY A 273 -13.91 33.08 2.52
C GLY A 273 -12.81 33.64 3.44
N THR A 274 -12.45 32.95 4.52
CA THR A 274 -11.37 33.39 5.42
C THR A 274 -9.99 33.07 4.84
N LEU A 275 -8.98 33.87 5.23
CA LEU A 275 -7.60 33.67 4.81
C LEU A 275 -6.78 33.14 5.98
N ALA A 276 -6.26 31.92 5.87
CA ALA A 276 -5.43 31.27 6.89
C ALA A 276 -3.99 31.85 6.94
N LEU A 277 -3.86 33.15 7.23
CA LEU A 277 -2.59 33.86 7.32
C LEU A 277 -2.44 34.59 8.65
N PRO A 278 -1.30 34.42 9.37
CA PRO A 278 -1.03 35.17 10.58
C PRO A 278 -0.73 36.67 10.29
N PRO A 279 -1.01 37.59 11.24
CA PRO A 279 -0.87 39.02 11.02
C PRO A 279 0.53 39.51 10.64
N TYR A 280 1.60 38.84 11.11
CA TYR A 280 2.98 39.26 10.84
C TYR A 280 3.36 39.12 9.36
N LEU A 281 2.61 38.36 8.55
CA LEU A 281 2.88 38.26 7.11
C LEU A 281 2.63 39.60 6.38
N ARG A 282 2.03 40.60 7.05
CA ARG A 282 1.99 42.00 6.58
C ARG A 282 3.37 42.62 6.42
N ASP A 283 4.37 42.12 7.16
CA ASP A 283 5.74 42.65 7.10
C ASP A 283 6.52 42.11 5.88
N LEU A 284 5.93 41.19 5.12
CA LEU A 284 6.49 40.71 3.85
C LEU A 284 6.35 41.76 2.73
N ALA A 285 7.17 41.61 1.70
CA ALA A 285 7.15 42.51 0.55
C ALA A 285 5.82 42.44 -0.23
N GLY A 286 5.10 41.33 -0.12
CA GLY A 286 3.76 41.15 -0.65
C GLY A 286 3.12 39.83 -0.21
N THR A 287 1.80 39.88 -0.07
CA THR A 287 0.95 38.70 0.15
C THR A 287 -0.08 38.64 -0.98
N TYR A 288 -0.23 37.48 -1.59
CA TYR A 288 -0.99 37.30 -2.82
C TYR A 288 -2.02 36.17 -2.70
N LEU A 289 -3.12 36.29 -3.43
CA LEU A 289 -3.95 35.15 -3.76
C LEU A 289 -3.22 34.29 -4.79
N LEU A 290 -3.35 32.98 -4.70
CA LEU A 290 -3.01 32.09 -5.79
C LEU A 290 -4.00 32.31 -6.93
N ALA A 291 -3.52 32.38 -8.17
CA ALA A 291 -4.40 32.43 -9.33
C ALA A 291 -5.29 31.17 -9.38
N PRO A 292 -6.57 31.27 -9.77
CA PRO A 292 -7.45 30.11 -9.89
C PRO A 292 -6.84 29.04 -10.81
N LEU A 293 -6.77 27.81 -10.30
CA LEU A 293 -6.27 26.66 -11.07
C LEU A 293 -7.35 26.05 -11.97
N ASP A 294 -8.60 26.08 -11.51
CA ASP A 294 -9.78 25.61 -12.21
C ASP A 294 -11.02 26.44 -11.78
N THR A 295 -12.22 25.97 -12.12
CA THR A 295 -13.49 26.61 -11.77
C THR A 295 -14.03 26.20 -10.40
N GLU A 296 -13.40 25.25 -9.73
CA GLU A 296 -13.84 24.72 -8.44
C GLU A 296 -13.19 25.48 -7.29
N VAL A 297 -13.93 25.62 -6.19
CA VAL A 297 -13.35 26.14 -4.94
C VAL A 297 -12.71 24.96 -4.22
N ARG A 298 -11.40 25.06 -3.97
CA ARG A 298 -10.60 24.01 -3.35
C ARG A 298 -9.78 24.62 -2.21
N ALA A 299 -9.73 23.93 -1.07
CA ALA A 299 -8.87 24.32 0.04
C ALA A 299 -7.39 24.18 -0.34
N LEU A 300 -6.55 25.14 0.05
CA LEU A 300 -5.11 25.02 -0.13
C LEU A 300 -4.58 23.93 0.82
N HIS A 301 -3.82 23.01 0.26
CA HIS A 301 -3.00 22.10 1.05
C HIS A 301 -1.58 21.98 0.50
N ALA A 302 -1.29 22.47 -0.71
CA ALA A 302 0.05 22.48 -1.29
C ALA A 302 1.08 23.25 -0.45
N LYS A 303 2.29 22.70 -0.35
CA LYS A 303 3.45 23.34 0.29
C LYS A 303 4.58 23.52 -0.72
N CYS A 304 4.98 24.77 -0.94
CA CYS A 304 6.03 25.08 -1.89
C CYS A 304 6.80 26.34 -1.49
N LEU A 305 8.14 26.25 -1.48
CA LEU A 305 9.03 27.40 -1.37
C LEU A 305 9.83 27.54 -2.67
N LEU A 306 9.67 28.67 -3.35
CA LEU A 306 10.50 29.06 -4.49
C LEU A 306 11.61 30.01 -4.03
N LEU A 307 12.84 29.70 -4.41
CA LEU A 307 14.00 30.59 -4.31
C LEU A 307 14.43 31.01 -5.71
N ALA A 308 14.71 32.30 -5.94
CA ALA A 308 15.12 32.78 -7.25
C ALA A 308 16.20 33.86 -7.19
N SER A 309 17.04 33.88 -8.23
CA SER A 309 17.92 34.98 -8.62
C SER A 309 17.58 35.39 -10.07
N ASP A 310 18.44 36.17 -10.71
CA ASP A 310 18.26 36.57 -12.11
C ASP A 310 18.62 35.46 -13.11
N THR A 311 19.33 34.41 -12.66
CA THR A 311 19.81 33.33 -13.52
C THR A 311 19.34 31.94 -13.10
N TRP A 312 18.87 31.77 -11.86
CA TRP A 312 18.54 30.46 -11.30
C TRP A 312 17.25 30.51 -10.49
N ILE A 313 16.56 29.38 -10.45
CA ILE A 313 15.38 29.14 -9.61
C ILE A 313 15.47 27.75 -9.00
N ALA A 314 15.02 27.63 -7.76
CA ALA A 314 14.85 26.35 -7.09
C ALA A 314 13.50 26.30 -6.38
N ALA A 315 12.91 25.11 -6.31
CA ALA A 315 11.64 24.84 -5.65
C ALA A 315 11.81 23.73 -4.62
N LEU A 316 11.40 23.98 -3.38
CA LEU A 316 11.18 22.96 -2.36
C LEU A 316 9.71 22.57 -2.40
N ILE A 317 9.45 21.28 -2.59
CA ILE A 317 8.09 20.74 -2.57
C ILE A 317 8.06 19.46 -1.76
N GLY A 318 6.94 19.20 -1.09
CA GLY A 318 6.78 18.01 -0.27
C GLY A 318 5.72 18.19 0.81
N SER A 319 5.96 17.52 1.91
CA SER A 319 5.00 17.39 3.01
C SER A 319 5.11 18.49 4.07
N SER A 320 6.14 19.34 4.01
CA SER A 320 6.42 20.31 5.07
C SER A 320 5.54 21.54 5.06
N ASN A 321 4.76 21.70 6.13
CA ASN A 321 4.19 23.00 6.47
C ASN A 321 5.29 24.02 6.70
N HIS A 322 5.02 25.28 6.40
CA HIS A 322 5.95 26.37 6.65
C HIS A 322 5.84 26.84 8.11
N THR A 323 6.04 25.89 9.01
CA THR A 323 6.09 26.04 10.47
C THR A 323 7.47 25.62 10.98
N ALA A 324 7.78 25.98 12.23
CA ALA A 324 9.06 25.65 12.83
C ALA A 324 9.25 24.13 12.96
N ALA A 325 8.17 23.40 13.27
CA ALA A 325 8.19 21.95 13.34
C ALA A 325 8.34 21.30 11.95
N GLY A 326 7.67 21.85 10.93
CA GLY A 326 7.72 21.32 9.56
C GLY A 326 9.05 21.57 8.85
N LEU A 327 9.63 22.77 8.99
CA LEU A 327 10.92 23.09 8.38
C LEU A 327 12.13 22.74 9.25
N GLY A 328 11.95 21.95 10.31
CA GLY A 328 13.07 21.45 11.11
C GLY A 328 13.79 22.52 11.94
N LEU A 329 13.10 23.60 12.27
CA LEU A 329 13.63 24.74 13.04
C LEU A 329 13.34 24.61 14.54
N SER A 330 12.34 23.80 14.92
CA SER A 330 12.04 23.51 16.32
C SER A 330 12.98 22.47 16.91
N ALA A 331 13.05 22.40 18.24
CA ALA A 331 13.79 21.35 18.95
C ALA A 331 13.16 19.95 18.79
N GLN A 332 11.87 19.91 18.41
CA GLN A 332 11.07 18.70 18.26
C GLN A 332 10.37 18.76 16.90
N PRO A 333 11.11 18.57 15.80
CA PRO A 333 10.55 18.69 14.47
C PRO A 333 9.73 17.45 14.10
N HIS A 334 8.85 17.61 13.13
CA HIS A 334 8.18 16.48 12.50
C HIS A 334 9.17 15.62 11.71
N ARG A 335 8.75 14.41 11.33
CA ARG A 335 9.41 13.61 10.29
C ARG A 335 8.68 13.82 8.98
N GLU A 336 9.31 14.55 8.07
CA GLU A 336 8.71 14.97 6.81
C GLU A 336 9.68 14.74 5.66
N LEU A 337 9.14 14.70 4.44
CA LEU A 337 9.91 14.46 3.24
C LEU A 337 9.59 15.52 2.18
N ASN A 338 10.66 16.12 1.66
CA ASN A 338 10.62 17.12 0.61
C ASN A 338 11.72 16.88 -0.40
N VAL A 339 11.60 17.54 -1.55
CA VAL A 339 12.59 17.52 -2.63
C VAL A 339 12.84 18.94 -3.09
N TRP A 340 14.12 19.28 -3.24
CA TRP A 340 14.56 20.45 -3.97
C TRP A 340 14.72 20.12 -5.44
N LEU A 341 14.20 21.01 -6.31
CA LEU A 341 14.39 20.99 -7.75
C LEU A 341 15.02 22.32 -8.17
N GLY A 342 16.14 22.31 -8.89
CA GLY A 342 16.86 23.52 -9.32
C GLY A 342 17.13 23.55 -10.82
N ALA A 343 16.98 24.71 -11.45
CA ALA A 343 17.26 24.88 -12.87
C ALA A 343 17.62 26.33 -13.23
N PRO A 344 18.28 26.56 -14.39
CA PRO A 344 18.42 27.90 -14.94
C PRO A 344 17.04 28.55 -15.17
N ILE A 345 16.82 29.76 -14.65
CA ILE A 345 15.48 30.39 -14.63
C ILE A 345 14.86 30.61 -16.03
N ARG A 346 15.71 30.72 -17.07
CA ARG A 346 15.28 30.93 -18.46
C ARG A 346 15.10 29.63 -19.26
N SER A 347 15.42 28.47 -18.69
CA SER A 347 15.21 27.19 -19.36
C SER A 347 13.72 26.82 -19.40
N SER A 348 13.37 25.73 -20.10
CA SER A 348 12.02 25.14 -20.03
C SER A 348 11.65 24.75 -18.60
N GLU A 349 12.60 24.14 -17.90
CA GLU A 349 12.46 23.61 -16.54
C GLU A 349 12.38 24.74 -15.52
N GLY A 350 13.24 25.77 -15.63
CA GLY A 350 13.16 26.94 -14.76
C GLY A 350 11.84 27.70 -14.91
N ARG A 351 11.31 27.82 -16.13
CA ARG A 351 9.97 28.37 -16.36
C ARG A 351 8.87 27.48 -15.79
N ALA A 352 9.03 26.16 -15.85
CA ALA A 352 8.10 25.23 -15.20
C ALA A 352 8.13 25.44 -13.67
N LEU A 353 9.31 25.45 -13.03
CA LEU A 353 9.42 25.70 -11.58
C LEU A 353 8.80 27.04 -11.16
N ALA A 354 9.02 28.10 -11.95
CA ALA A 354 8.41 29.41 -11.69
C ALA A 354 6.88 29.39 -11.77
N SER A 355 6.29 28.47 -12.53
CA SER A 355 4.83 28.30 -12.65
C SER A 355 4.20 27.42 -11.57
N LEU A 356 4.98 26.92 -10.58
CA LEU A 356 4.42 26.15 -9.46
C LEU A 356 3.53 27.02 -8.56
N ILE A 357 3.84 28.33 -8.49
CA ILE A 357 3.04 29.32 -7.78
C ILE A 357 2.73 30.46 -8.75
N VAL A 358 1.51 30.49 -9.27
CA VAL A 358 1.03 31.58 -10.13
C VAL A 358 0.30 32.60 -9.26
N LEU A 359 0.86 33.80 -9.15
CA LEU A 359 0.30 34.87 -8.33
C LEU A 359 -0.93 35.49 -9.01
N GLY A 360 -2.00 35.66 -8.25
CA GLY A 360 -3.18 36.44 -8.58
C GLY A 360 -3.15 37.81 -7.91
N ASP A 361 -4.31 38.24 -7.41
CA ASP A 361 -4.48 39.57 -6.81
C ASP A 361 -3.72 39.73 -5.48
N VAL A 362 -3.33 40.96 -5.17
CA VAL A 362 -2.71 41.31 -3.88
C VAL A 362 -3.76 41.23 -2.78
N ILE A 363 -3.40 40.64 -1.65
CA ILE A 363 -4.25 40.55 -0.47
C ILE A 363 -4.04 41.79 0.40
N GLU A 364 -5.13 42.51 0.68
CA GLU A 364 -5.16 43.48 1.78
C GLU A 364 -5.62 42.76 3.06
N LEU A 365 -4.68 42.46 3.95
CA LEU A 365 -4.96 41.74 5.19
C LEU A 365 -5.76 42.63 6.17
N SER A 366 -7.00 42.25 6.47
CA SER A 366 -7.82 42.90 7.52
C SER A 366 -7.46 42.39 8.93
N ASP A 367 -7.86 43.11 9.97
CA ASP A 367 -7.53 42.83 11.39
C ASP A 367 -8.28 41.66 12.02
N THR A 368 -9.05 40.89 11.25
CA THR A 368 -9.83 39.78 11.80
C THR A 368 -8.98 38.51 11.77
N PRO A 369 -8.62 37.93 12.93
CA PRO A 369 -7.81 36.71 12.94
C PRO A 369 -8.62 35.56 12.33
N PRO A 370 -8.06 34.80 11.39
CA PRO A 370 -8.72 33.63 10.83
C PRO A 370 -8.93 32.57 11.90
N LYS A 371 -10.01 31.79 11.75
CA LYS A 371 -10.15 30.52 12.45
C LYS A 371 -9.40 29.45 11.67
N PHE A 372 -8.53 28.74 12.37
CA PHE A 372 -7.86 27.55 11.85
C PHE A 372 -8.70 26.35 12.27
N GLU A 373 -9.57 25.87 11.40
CA GLU A 373 -10.15 24.54 11.56
C GLU A 373 -9.52 23.66 10.48
N ASP A 374 -8.80 22.64 10.92
CA ASP A 374 -8.28 21.58 10.07
C ASP A 374 -9.49 20.83 9.50
N GLU A 375 -9.69 20.89 8.19
CA GLU A 375 -10.74 20.11 7.52
C GLU A 375 -10.32 18.66 7.29
N ASP A 376 -9.05 18.31 7.54
CA ASP A 376 -8.68 16.92 7.79
C ASP A 376 -9.22 16.59 9.18
N GLU A 377 -10.26 15.74 9.23
CA GLU A 377 -10.97 15.32 10.46
C GLU A 377 -10.03 15.27 11.66
N ALA A 378 -10.34 16.02 12.73
CA ALA A 378 -9.52 16.04 13.95
C ALA A 378 -9.09 14.60 14.28
N PRO A 379 -7.78 14.30 14.25
CA PRO A 379 -7.34 12.92 14.20
C PRO A 379 -7.89 12.18 15.43
N PRO A 380 -8.32 10.92 15.26
CA PRO A 380 -8.86 10.14 16.37
C PRO A 380 -7.87 10.15 17.53
N THR A 381 -8.38 9.99 18.75
CA THR A 381 -7.51 10.00 19.94
C THR A 381 -6.42 8.93 19.75
N PRO A 382 -5.13 9.33 19.72
CA PRO A 382 -4.07 8.40 19.38
C PRO A 382 -3.96 7.32 20.44
N LEU A 383 -3.70 6.09 20.00
CA LEU A 383 -3.53 4.96 20.89
C LEU A 383 -2.32 5.21 21.82
N PRO A 384 -2.43 5.06 23.16
CA PRO A 384 -1.32 5.29 24.08
C PRO A 384 -0.10 4.43 23.74
N LEU A 385 1.12 4.93 23.93
CA LEU A 385 2.38 4.18 23.67
C LEU A 385 2.53 2.92 24.54
N PHE A 386 1.69 2.77 25.55
CA PHE A 386 1.53 1.52 26.29
C PHE A 386 1.18 0.34 25.37
N PHE A 387 0.38 0.55 24.34
CA PHE A 387 0.02 -0.47 23.35
C PHE A 387 0.98 -0.41 22.17
N GLU A 388 1.79 -1.44 21.99
CA GLU A 388 2.81 -1.47 20.95
C GLU A 388 2.25 -2.05 19.64
N ILE A 389 2.74 -3.20 19.17
CA ILE A 389 2.25 -3.87 17.97
C ILE A 389 1.28 -5.00 18.31
N CYS A 390 0.25 -5.17 17.48
CA CYS A 390 -0.69 -6.29 17.57
C CYS A 390 -0.57 -7.16 16.31
N ARG A 391 -0.29 -8.45 16.48
CA ARG A 391 0.03 -9.37 15.38
C ARG A 391 -0.88 -10.60 15.36
N LEU A 392 -1.23 -11.06 14.17
CA LEU A 392 -1.84 -12.37 13.94
C LEU A 392 -0.79 -13.35 13.44
N ARG A 393 -0.72 -14.52 14.06
CA ARG A 393 0.11 -15.64 13.60
C ARG A 393 -0.67 -16.94 13.68
N MET A 394 -0.36 -17.87 12.79
CA MET A 394 -0.84 -19.24 12.91
C MET A 394 0.07 -20.00 13.88
N ALA A 395 -0.51 -20.70 14.85
CA ALA A 395 0.27 -21.47 15.82
C ALA A 395 0.95 -22.67 15.14
N ALA A 396 2.26 -22.82 15.38
CA ALA A 396 3.09 -23.82 14.70
C ALA A 396 2.51 -25.24 14.84
N GLY A 397 2.34 -25.92 13.70
CA GLY A 397 1.84 -27.29 13.66
C GLY A 397 0.34 -27.44 13.97
N THR A 398 -0.43 -26.35 13.94
CA THR A 398 -1.88 -26.36 14.14
C THR A 398 -2.59 -25.46 13.11
N GLU A 399 -3.90 -25.64 12.94
CA GLU A 399 -4.77 -24.73 12.17
C GLU A 399 -5.39 -23.62 13.06
N THR A 400 -4.76 -23.32 14.20
CA THR A 400 -5.28 -22.34 15.16
C THR A 400 -4.60 -20.99 14.99
N TRP A 401 -5.40 -19.94 14.90
CA TRP A 401 -4.92 -18.58 14.83
C TRP A 401 -4.68 -18.00 16.22
N GLN A 402 -3.67 -17.16 16.33
CA GLN A 402 -3.30 -16.49 17.55
C GLN A 402 -3.15 -14.99 17.32
N ILE A 403 -3.83 -14.21 18.16
CA ILE A 403 -3.56 -12.78 18.30
C ILE A 403 -2.54 -12.57 19.41
N VAL A 404 -1.48 -11.86 19.07
CA VAL A 404 -0.34 -11.53 19.92
C VAL A 404 -0.38 -10.03 20.16
N MET A 405 -0.67 -9.63 21.38
CA MET A 405 -0.76 -8.22 21.79
C MET A 405 0.48 -7.87 22.61
N GLN A 406 1.20 -6.85 22.15
CA GLN A 406 2.42 -6.38 22.80
C GLN A 406 2.17 -5.09 23.59
N PHE A 407 2.70 -5.03 24.80
CA PHE A 407 2.55 -3.92 25.73
C PHE A 407 3.92 -3.46 26.23
N ASN A 408 4.07 -2.16 26.45
CA ASN A 408 5.26 -1.61 27.08
C ASN A 408 5.16 -1.71 28.61
N PRO A 409 5.94 -2.58 29.30
CA PRO A 409 5.82 -2.77 30.75
C PRO A 409 6.39 -1.61 31.57
N GLU A 410 7.16 -0.69 30.96
CA GLU A 410 7.70 0.49 31.63
C GLU A 410 6.66 1.62 31.76
N LEU A 411 5.61 1.57 30.92
CA LEU A 411 4.51 2.52 30.96
C LEU A 411 3.37 1.96 31.82
N LEU A 412 2.80 2.80 32.68
CA LEU A 412 1.64 2.45 33.48
C LEU A 412 0.39 3.09 32.90
N LEU A 413 -0.57 2.23 32.55
CA LEU A 413 -1.92 2.64 32.17
C LEU A 413 -2.90 1.89 33.06
N ASN A 414 -3.78 2.63 33.73
CA ASN A 414 -4.86 2.07 34.55
C ASN A 414 -6.16 2.04 33.73
N ASP A 415 -7.08 1.16 34.11
CA ASP A 415 -8.45 1.11 33.59
C ASP A 415 -8.52 1.04 32.05
N TRP A 416 -7.98 -0.05 31.51
CA TRP A 416 -8.03 -0.34 30.09
C TRP A 416 -8.51 -1.76 29.78
N ALA A 417 -9.04 -1.95 28.57
CA ALA A 417 -9.43 -3.24 28.03
C ALA A 417 -9.24 -3.27 26.51
N VAL A 418 -8.87 -4.44 26.01
CA VAL A 418 -8.80 -4.75 24.57
C VAL A 418 -9.94 -5.71 24.24
N ARG A 419 -10.71 -5.36 23.21
CA ARG A 419 -11.88 -6.11 22.76
C ARG A 419 -11.77 -6.42 21.29
N SER A 420 -12.26 -7.59 20.89
CA SER A 420 -12.50 -7.87 19.48
C SER A 420 -13.66 -7.02 18.97
N THR A 421 -13.77 -6.87 17.65
CA THR A 421 -14.84 -6.11 16.97
C THR A 421 -16.25 -6.66 17.24
N ASN A 422 -16.36 -7.91 17.70
CA ASN A 422 -17.62 -8.51 18.17
C ASN A 422 -17.95 -8.20 19.65
N GLY A 423 -17.13 -7.40 20.33
CA GLY A 423 -17.28 -7.01 21.73
C GLY A 423 -16.66 -7.98 22.76
N THR A 424 -16.14 -9.13 22.32
CA THR A 424 -15.47 -10.10 23.20
C THR A 424 -14.21 -9.50 23.81
N VAL A 425 -14.09 -9.56 25.14
CA VAL A 425 -12.89 -9.09 25.86
C VAL A 425 -11.74 -10.06 25.63
N LEU A 426 -10.63 -9.55 25.11
CA LEU A 426 -9.41 -10.34 24.89
C LEU A 426 -8.46 -10.26 26.09
N VAL A 427 -8.34 -9.07 26.68
CA VAL A 427 -7.49 -8.79 27.84
C VAL A 427 -7.91 -7.48 28.52
N THR A 428 -7.82 -7.45 29.85
CA THR A 428 -8.00 -6.24 30.66
C THR A 428 -6.71 -5.85 31.39
N GLY A 429 -6.65 -4.62 31.90
CA GLY A 429 -5.56 -4.17 32.77
C GLY A 429 -5.41 -4.99 34.06
N GLU A 430 -6.53 -5.53 34.59
CA GLU A 430 -6.52 -6.44 35.73
C GLU A 430 -5.85 -7.77 35.37
N ASP A 431 -6.23 -8.37 34.23
CA ASP A 431 -5.63 -9.61 33.73
C ASP A 431 -4.12 -9.45 33.52
N TRP A 432 -3.70 -8.34 32.88
CA TRP A 432 -2.29 -8.06 32.60
C TRP A 432 -1.47 -7.87 33.89
N THR A 433 -2.04 -7.19 34.88
CA THR A 433 -1.40 -7.02 36.19
C THR A 433 -1.30 -8.36 36.93
N ALA A 434 -2.35 -9.19 36.90
CA ALA A 434 -2.35 -10.52 37.49
C ALA A 434 -1.31 -11.47 36.85
N LEU A 435 -1.04 -11.30 35.56
CA LEU A 435 0.01 -12.02 34.83
C LEU A 435 1.43 -11.48 35.08
N GLY A 436 1.59 -10.47 35.95
CA GLY A 436 2.90 -9.92 36.29
C GLY A 436 3.44 -8.89 35.29
N ARG A 437 2.56 -8.21 34.55
CA ARG A 437 2.92 -7.15 33.59
C ARG A 437 3.86 -7.61 32.47
N ILE A 438 3.57 -8.78 31.91
CA ILE A 438 4.34 -9.34 30.80
C ILE A 438 4.21 -8.49 29.54
N ALA A 439 5.28 -8.39 28.75
CA ALA A 439 5.29 -7.58 27.53
C ALA A 439 4.43 -8.16 26.40
N GLU A 440 4.14 -9.47 26.41
CA GLU A 440 3.38 -10.14 25.34
C GLU A 440 2.26 -10.98 25.94
N ILE A 441 1.04 -10.82 25.42
CA ILE A 441 -0.11 -11.70 25.71
C ILE A 441 -0.60 -12.31 24.41
N THR A 442 -0.74 -13.64 24.41
CA THR A 442 -1.32 -14.40 23.28
C THR A 442 -2.73 -14.90 23.63
N ARG A 443 -3.64 -14.84 22.64
CA ARG A 443 -4.98 -15.44 22.70
C ARG A 443 -5.25 -16.22 21.41
N ASN A 444 -5.93 -17.36 21.53
CA ASN A 444 -6.37 -18.12 20.37
C ASN A 444 -7.63 -17.50 19.79
N LEU A 445 -7.74 -17.51 18.46
CA LEU A 445 -8.89 -17.04 17.70
C LEU A 445 -9.41 -18.14 16.79
N LEU A 446 -10.72 -18.09 16.51
CA LEU A 446 -11.32 -18.94 15.49
C LEU A 446 -11.04 -18.36 14.09
N PRO A 447 -10.91 -19.19 13.03
CA PRO A 447 -10.59 -18.71 11.68
C PRO A 447 -11.57 -17.69 11.09
N HIS A 448 -12.82 -17.65 11.56
CA HIS A 448 -13.84 -16.70 11.09
C HIS A 448 -13.93 -15.42 11.94
N GLU A 449 -13.06 -15.27 12.94
CA GLU A 449 -13.01 -14.15 13.88
C GLU A 449 -11.73 -13.32 13.74
N LEU A 450 -10.99 -13.45 12.63
CA LEU A 450 -9.72 -12.73 12.43
C LEU A 450 -10.00 -11.23 12.21
N PRO A 451 -9.66 -10.36 13.19
CA PRO A 451 -10.02 -8.96 13.10
C PRO A 451 -8.89 -8.17 12.44
N SER A 452 -9.22 -7.15 11.64
CA SER A 452 -8.25 -6.22 11.06
C SER A 452 -7.73 -5.17 12.05
N PHE A 453 -8.49 -4.96 13.14
CA PHE A 453 -8.14 -4.13 14.29
C PHE A 453 -8.88 -4.64 15.53
N VAL A 454 -8.42 -4.28 16.72
CA VAL A 454 -9.12 -4.53 17.99
C VAL A 454 -9.46 -3.21 18.66
N ASP A 455 -10.58 -3.13 19.37
CA ASP A 455 -10.99 -1.92 20.08
C ASP A 455 -10.27 -1.83 21.41
N VAL A 456 -9.59 -0.71 21.64
CA VAL A 456 -8.93 -0.43 22.90
C VAL A 456 -9.68 0.68 23.61
N THR A 457 -10.12 0.40 24.82
CA THR A 457 -10.78 1.37 25.69
C THR A 457 -9.88 1.71 26.86
N TRP A 458 -9.67 2.99 27.16
CA TRP A 458 -8.93 3.44 28.34
C TRP A 458 -9.44 4.80 28.81
N SER A 459 -9.62 4.99 30.11
CA SER A 459 -9.96 6.29 30.71
C SER A 459 -11.12 7.03 30.01
N GLY A 460 -12.13 6.30 29.50
CA GLY A 460 -13.27 6.85 28.76
C GLY A 460 -13.06 7.09 27.26
N ASN A 461 -11.83 6.92 26.75
CA ASN A 461 -11.51 6.96 25.32
C ASN A 461 -11.64 5.58 24.69
N ILE A 462 -11.87 5.56 23.38
CA ILE A 462 -11.87 4.37 22.54
C ILE A 462 -11.03 4.68 21.31
N SER A 463 -10.13 3.78 20.94
CA SER A 463 -9.35 3.88 19.70
C SER A 463 -9.04 2.49 19.16
N PRO A 464 -9.12 2.29 17.84
CA PRO A 464 -8.82 1.01 17.23
C PRO A 464 -7.30 0.78 17.20
N TRP A 465 -6.87 -0.45 17.53
CA TRP A 465 -5.50 -0.91 17.47
C TRP A 465 -5.32 -1.85 16.28
N THR A 466 -4.57 -1.41 15.28
CA THR A 466 -4.33 -2.18 14.05
C THR A 466 -3.73 -3.54 14.32
N VAL A 467 -4.27 -4.54 13.64
CA VAL A 467 -3.75 -5.90 13.63
C VAL A 467 -3.03 -6.16 12.32
N VAL A 468 -1.75 -6.56 12.38
CA VAL A 468 -0.95 -6.97 11.23
C VAL A 468 -0.71 -8.49 11.23
N VAL A 469 -0.46 -9.10 10.07
CA VAL A 469 -0.36 -10.56 9.97
C VAL A 469 1.08 -10.98 9.74
N ASP A 470 1.57 -11.98 10.48
CA ASP A 470 2.93 -12.49 10.29
C ASP A 470 3.09 -13.10 8.88
N ASP A 471 2.09 -13.85 8.40
CA ASP A 471 2.06 -14.38 7.04
C ASP A 471 0.66 -14.18 6.42
N PRO A 472 0.49 -13.16 5.55
CA PRO A 472 -0.80 -12.89 4.93
C PRO A 472 -1.22 -13.98 3.95
N HIS A 473 -0.33 -14.86 3.47
CA HIS A 473 -0.67 -15.91 2.50
C HIS A 473 -1.43 -17.07 3.16
N LEU A 474 -1.30 -17.22 4.48
CA LEU A 474 -2.04 -18.22 5.25
C LEU A 474 -3.47 -17.79 5.58
N LEU A 475 -3.81 -16.51 5.39
CA LEU A 475 -5.15 -16.00 5.72
C LEU A 475 -6.21 -16.80 4.97
N PRO A 476 -7.31 -17.18 5.66
CA PRO A 476 -8.41 -17.87 5.02
C PRO A 476 -8.98 -17.00 3.89
N LEU A 477 -9.53 -17.68 2.90
CA LEU A 477 -10.27 -17.01 1.83
C LEU A 477 -11.53 -16.37 2.44
N GLY A 478 -11.86 -15.13 2.07
CA GLY A 478 -12.94 -14.36 2.71
C GLY A 478 -14.31 -15.03 2.60
N ARG A 479 -15.29 -14.57 3.39
CA ARG A 479 -16.65 -15.18 3.42
C ARG A 479 -17.31 -15.26 2.04
N SER A 480 -17.04 -14.30 1.15
CA SER A 480 -17.53 -14.27 -0.23
C SER A 480 -17.01 -15.43 -1.10
N THR A 481 -15.87 -16.04 -0.75
CA THR A 481 -15.28 -17.18 -1.46
C THR A 481 -15.81 -18.53 -0.99
N ALA A 482 -16.47 -18.58 0.19
CA ALA A 482 -16.99 -19.83 0.75
C ALA A 482 -17.99 -20.50 -0.21
N ASP A 483 -18.79 -19.68 -0.91
CA ASP A 483 -19.82 -20.14 -1.84
C ASP A 483 -19.27 -20.61 -3.20
N LEU A 484 -17.98 -20.37 -3.49
CA LEU A 484 -17.37 -20.80 -4.75
C LEU A 484 -17.08 -22.30 -4.74
N SER A 485 -17.54 -23.01 -5.78
CA SER A 485 -17.26 -24.43 -5.96
C SER A 485 -15.90 -24.66 -6.62
N ALA A 486 -15.33 -25.87 -6.45
CA ALA A 486 -14.12 -26.26 -7.18
C ALA A 486 -14.29 -26.10 -8.70
N ARG A 487 -15.49 -26.36 -9.22
CA ARG A 487 -15.82 -26.23 -10.64
C ARG A 487 -15.69 -24.78 -11.13
N ASP A 488 -16.13 -23.81 -10.33
CA ASP A 488 -16.04 -22.38 -10.70
C ASP A 488 -14.58 -21.92 -10.76
N LEU A 489 -13.75 -22.36 -9.81
CA LEU A 489 -12.32 -22.06 -9.79
C LEU A 489 -11.58 -22.68 -10.98
N PHE A 490 -11.86 -23.95 -11.31
CA PHE A 490 -11.30 -24.60 -12.50
C PHE A 490 -11.78 -23.94 -13.80
N ALA A 491 -13.03 -23.48 -13.87
CA ALA A 491 -13.54 -22.75 -15.02
C ALA A 491 -12.84 -21.38 -15.19
N ALA A 492 -12.63 -20.65 -14.09
CA ALA A 492 -11.88 -19.39 -14.09
C ALA A 492 -10.45 -19.58 -14.60
N LEU A 493 -9.76 -20.61 -14.10
CA LEU A 493 -8.44 -21.00 -14.58
C LEU A 493 -8.45 -21.38 -16.05
N ALA A 494 -9.36 -22.25 -16.49
CA ALA A 494 -9.44 -22.69 -17.89
C ALA A 494 -9.66 -21.53 -18.86
N ALA A 495 -10.43 -20.53 -18.45
CA ALA A 495 -10.70 -19.34 -19.25
C ALA A 495 -9.62 -18.25 -19.15
N GLY A 496 -8.64 -18.40 -18.25
CA GLY A 496 -7.66 -17.35 -17.94
C GLY A 496 -8.29 -16.07 -17.38
N LYS A 497 -9.48 -16.19 -16.78
CA LYS A 497 -10.27 -15.07 -16.24
C LYS A 497 -10.02 -14.91 -14.73
N SER A 498 -10.33 -13.73 -14.18
CA SER A 498 -10.45 -13.58 -12.73
C SER A 498 -11.65 -14.37 -12.21
N VAL A 499 -11.61 -14.76 -10.94
CA VAL A 499 -12.74 -15.44 -10.29
C VAL A 499 -13.99 -14.55 -10.30
N ALA A 500 -13.80 -13.25 -10.09
CA ALA A 500 -14.83 -12.23 -10.22
C ALA A 500 -15.55 -12.26 -11.57
N ALA A 501 -14.80 -12.34 -12.69
CA ALA A 501 -15.39 -12.38 -14.02
C ALA A 501 -16.21 -13.66 -14.28
N VAL A 502 -15.81 -14.81 -13.70
CA VAL A 502 -16.60 -16.04 -13.79
C VAL A 502 -17.84 -15.97 -12.91
N ALA A 503 -17.73 -15.43 -11.71
CA ALA A 503 -18.88 -15.19 -10.84
C ALA A 503 -19.91 -14.27 -11.51
N GLU A 504 -19.45 -13.21 -12.18
CA GLU A 504 -20.31 -12.30 -12.94
C GLU A 504 -21.01 -13.01 -14.12
N GLU A 505 -20.28 -13.83 -14.88
CA GLU A 505 -20.83 -14.60 -16.00
C GLU A 505 -21.87 -15.62 -15.54
N ASN A 506 -21.56 -16.37 -14.47
CA ASN A 506 -22.49 -17.30 -13.84
C ASN A 506 -23.77 -16.58 -13.38
N GLN A 507 -23.64 -15.39 -12.81
CA GLN A 507 -24.78 -14.58 -12.38
C GLN A 507 -25.63 -14.13 -13.57
N ARG A 508 -25.01 -13.60 -14.64
CA ARG A 508 -25.74 -13.20 -15.85
C ARG A 508 -26.50 -14.38 -16.45
N ASN A 509 -25.87 -15.55 -16.50
CA ASN A 509 -26.51 -16.78 -16.96
C ASN A 509 -27.69 -17.21 -16.06
N ALA A 510 -27.54 -17.10 -14.73
CA ALA A 510 -28.61 -17.44 -13.79
C ALA A 510 -29.83 -16.51 -13.90
N VAL A 511 -29.61 -15.20 -14.13
CA VAL A 511 -30.68 -14.23 -14.38
C VAL A 511 -31.39 -14.54 -15.70
N GLN A 512 -30.63 -14.83 -16.76
CA GLN A 512 -31.19 -15.15 -18.07
C GLN A 512 -32.03 -16.44 -18.05
N VAL A 513 -31.61 -17.46 -17.29
CA VAL A 513 -32.39 -18.69 -17.06
C VAL A 513 -33.67 -18.40 -16.27
N LYS A 514 -33.63 -17.50 -15.27
CA LYS A 514 -34.82 -17.05 -14.53
C LYS A 514 -35.81 -16.29 -15.42
N GLU A 515 -35.33 -15.40 -16.29
CA GLU A 515 -36.16 -14.59 -17.18
C GLU A 515 -36.80 -15.41 -18.32
N LEU A 516 -36.11 -16.42 -18.83
CA LEU A 516 -36.62 -17.26 -19.90
C LEU A 516 -37.64 -18.30 -19.43
N GLY A 517 -37.85 -18.50 -18.13
CA GLY A 517 -38.87 -19.40 -17.57
C GLY A 517 -38.72 -20.89 -17.92
N PHE A 518 -37.69 -21.25 -18.69
CA PHE A 518 -37.36 -22.62 -19.07
C PHE A 518 -36.30 -23.16 -18.12
N ALA A 519 -36.73 -23.69 -16.97
CA ALA A 519 -36.04 -24.83 -16.40
C ALA A 519 -36.20 -25.99 -17.39
N TRP A 520 -35.27 -26.93 -17.46
CA TRP A 520 -35.20 -28.04 -18.42
C TRP A 520 -34.49 -27.69 -19.74
N ASP A 521 -33.16 -27.61 -19.69
CA ASP A 521 -32.32 -27.92 -20.84
C ASP A 521 -32.27 -29.45 -21.02
N PRO A 522 -32.90 -30.03 -22.06
CA PRO A 522 -32.90 -31.48 -22.29
C PRO A 522 -31.51 -32.02 -22.62
N LEU A 523 -30.58 -31.18 -23.10
CA LEU A 523 -29.19 -31.54 -23.39
C LEU A 523 -28.33 -31.64 -22.13
N ALA A 524 -28.69 -30.94 -21.04
CA ALA A 524 -28.00 -31.06 -19.75
C ALA A 524 -28.25 -32.42 -19.05
N ARG A 525 -29.28 -33.18 -19.46
CA ARG A 525 -29.59 -34.54 -18.97
C ARG A 525 -29.03 -35.66 -19.84
N PHE A 526 -28.42 -35.33 -20.98
CA PHE A 526 -27.73 -36.32 -21.80
C PHE A 526 -26.27 -36.42 -21.32
N ASP A 527 -25.93 -37.52 -20.66
CA ASP A 527 -24.55 -38.00 -20.52
C ASP A 527 -24.03 -38.35 -21.92
N ASP A 528 -23.70 -37.33 -22.72
CA ASP A 528 -23.05 -37.47 -24.01
C ASP A 528 -21.54 -37.68 -23.76
N PRO A 529 -20.88 -38.66 -24.40
CA PRO A 529 -19.42 -38.73 -24.47
C PRO A 529 -18.73 -37.40 -24.82
N SER A 530 -19.42 -36.49 -25.51
CA SER A 530 -18.96 -35.12 -25.76
C SER A 530 -18.81 -34.28 -24.48
N SER A 531 -19.60 -34.55 -23.43
CA SER A 531 -19.55 -33.88 -22.12
C SER A 531 -18.27 -34.23 -21.35
N LEU A 532 -17.88 -35.51 -21.30
CA LEU A 532 -16.61 -35.94 -20.69
C LEU A 532 -15.40 -35.40 -21.44
N LEU A 533 -15.45 -35.38 -22.77
CA LEU A 533 -14.38 -34.78 -23.58
C LEU A 533 -14.29 -33.26 -23.38
N ARG A 534 -15.43 -32.57 -23.23
CA ARG A 534 -15.48 -31.13 -22.94
C ARG A 534 -14.93 -30.84 -21.54
N GLU A 535 -15.31 -31.62 -20.54
CA GLU A 535 -14.82 -31.50 -19.18
C GLU A 535 -13.31 -31.78 -19.10
N GLY A 536 -12.85 -32.84 -19.74
CA GLY A 536 -11.41 -33.16 -19.83
C GLY A 536 -10.59 -32.06 -20.52
N ARG A 537 -11.12 -31.45 -21.61
CA ARG A 537 -10.48 -30.29 -22.27
C ARG A 537 -10.44 -29.06 -21.36
N SER A 538 -11.54 -28.77 -20.67
CA SER A 538 -11.60 -27.65 -19.72
C SER A 538 -10.61 -27.83 -18.59
N LEU A 539 -10.52 -29.03 -18.04
CA LEU A 539 -9.60 -29.34 -16.94
C LEU A 539 -8.13 -29.28 -17.40
N ALA A 540 -7.83 -29.82 -18.59
CA ALA A 540 -6.49 -29.70 -19.18
C ALA A 540 -6.10 -28.23 -19.43
N ALA A 541 -7.03 -27.41 -19.92
CA ALA A 541 -6.80 -25.97 -20.08
C ALA A 541 -6.53 -25.28 -18.73
N ALA A 542 -7.28 -25.65 -17.68
CA ALA A 542 -7.06 -25.12 -16.34
C ALA A 542 -5.65 -25.44 -15.81
N TYR A 543 -5.17 -26.67 -15.98
CA TYR A 543 -3.81 -27.04 -15.54
C TYR A 543 -2.72 -26.36 -16.35
N LEU A 544 -2.89 -26.19 -17.66
CA LEU A 544 -1.96 -25.44 -18.50
C LEU A 544 -1.91 -23.96 -18.07
N GLN A 545 -3.07 -23.36 -17.76
CA GLN A 545 -3.11 -21.99 -17.28
C GLN A 545 -2.49 -21.86 -15.88
N LEU A 546 -2.70 -22.84 -15.00
CA LEU A 546 -2.05 -22.91 -13.70
C LEU A 546 -0.52 -22.98 -13.86
N GLN A 547 0.00 -23.86 -14.72
CA GLN A 547 1.43 -23.94 -15.02
C GLN A 547 1.97 -22.63 -15.60
N SER A 548 1.21 -21.98 -16.49
CA SER A 548 1.59 -20.67 -17.00
C SER A 548 1.58 -19.60 -15.90
N ARG A 549 0.68 -19.68 -14.92
CA ARG A 549 0.66 -18.78 -13.76
C ARG A 549 1.85 -19.00 -12.84
N LEU A 550 2.16 -20.26 -12.52
CA LEU A 550 3.25 -20.62 -11.62
C LEU A 550 4.64 -20.41 -12.25
N SER A 551 4.77 -20.57 -13.57
CA SER A 551 6.05 -20.38 -14.28
C SER A 551 6.41 -18.92 -14.57
N ARG A 552 5.51 -17.97 -14.28
CA ARG A 552 5.81 -16.53 -14.40
C ARG A 552 6.97 -16.16 -13.48
N ARG A 553 7.82 -15.25 -13.94
CA ARG A 553 8.89 -14.67 -13.11
C ARG A 553 8.31 -14.12 -11.83
N ALA A 554 8.94 -14.42 -10.71
CA ALA A 554 8.56 -13.93 -9.41
C ALA A 554 9.66 -13.00 -8.88
N PRO A 555 9.30 -11.80 -8.38
CA PRO A 555 10.27 -10.87 -7.83
C PRO A 555 10.77 -11.29 -6.45
N THR A 556 10.00 -12.11 -5.73
CA THR A 556 10.33 -12.59 -4.37
C THR A 556 9.86 -14.04 -4.17
N ALA A 557 10.42 -14.73 -3.17
CA ALA A 557 9.92 -16.04 -2.75
C ALA A 557 8.47 -15.98 -2.27
N ASP A 558 8.09 -14.90 -1.58
CA ASP A 558 6.75 -14.67 -1.07
C ASP A 558 5.72 -14.58 -2.22
N ALA A 559 6.08 -13.99 -3.36
CA ALA A 559 5.20 -13.96 -4.55
C ALA A 559 4.90 -15.37 -5.09
N ILE A 560 5.81 -16.33 -4.90
CA ILE A 560 5.59 -17.73 -5.27
C ILE A 560 4.68 -18.41 -4.27
N GLN A 561 4.93 -18.20 -2.98
CA GLN A 561 4.05 -18.67 -1.92
C GLN A 561 2.62 -18.13 -2.10
N ALA A 562 2.48 -16.86 -2.47
CA ALA A 562 1.20 -16.24 -2.81
C ALA A 562 0.48 -16.95 -3.96
N ARG A 563 1.18 -17.25 -5.06
CA ARG A 563 0.59 -17.97 -6.20
C ARG A 563 0.22 -19.41 -5.86
N LEU A 564 0.93 -20.05 -4.93
CA LEU A 564 0.63 -21.40 -4.45
C LEU A 564 -0.61 -21.43 -3.54
N ALA A 565 -0.71 -20.45 -2.64
CA ALA A 565 -1.75 -20.35 -1.61
C ALA A 565 -2.99 -19.54 -2.04
N GLY A 566 -2.88 -18.73 -3.10
CA GLY A 566 -3.95 -17.86 -3.57
C GLY A 566 -5.21 -18.62 -4.00
N LEU A 567 -6.29 -17.89 -4.29
CA LEU A 567 -7.61 -18.46 -4.57
C LEU A 567 -7.61 -19.42 -5.78
N LEU A 568 -6.78 -19.12 -6.80
CA LEU A 568 -6.55 -19.97 -7.97
C LEU A 568 -5.27 -20.81 -7.87
N GLY A 569 -4.67 -20.87 -6.69
CA GLY A 569 -3.47 -21.66 -6.40
C GLY A 569 -3.79 -23.13 -6.13
N PRO A 570 -2.79 -24.02 -6.27
CA PRO A 570 -2.95 -25.46 -6.04
C PRO A 570 -3.46 -25.82 -4.64
N ILE A 571 -3.11 -25.04 -3.60
CA ILE A 571 -3.56 -25.33 -2.23
C ILE A 571 -5.07 -25.11 -2.11
N SER A 572 -5.56 -23.92 -2.46
CA SER A 572 -6.98 -23.58 -2.43
C SER A 572 -7.83 -24.49 -3.32
N LEU A 573 -7.34 -24.84 -4.51
CA LEU A 573 -8.02 -25.80 -5.40
C LEU A 573 -8.13 -27.18 -4.76
N ALA A 574 -7.10 -27.64 -4.07
CA ALA A 574 -7.11 -28.94 -3.40
C ALA A 574 -8.18 -28.99 -2.30
N ASP A 575 -8.23 -27.96 -1.46
CA ASP A 575 -9.18 -27.85 -0.36
C ASP A 575 -10.62 -27.85 -0.89
N LYS A 576 -10.88 -27.09 -1.96
CA LYS A 576 -12.20 -27.06 -2.60
C LYS A 576 -12.60 -28.38 -3.25
N VAL A 577 -11.64 -29.16 -3.77
CA VAL A 577 -11.91 -30.51 -4.28
C VAL A 577 -12.28 -31.45 -3.13
N VAL A 578 -11.55 -31.41 -2.01
CA VAL A 578 -11.85 -32.23 -0.83
C VAL A 578 -13.22 -31.87 -0.25
N GLU A 579 -13.55 -30.58 -0.17
CA GLU A 579 -14.85 -30.10 0.26
C GLU A 579 -15.97 -30.62 -0.66
N SER A 580 -15.77 -30.55 -1.99
CA SER A 580 -16.76 -31.02 -2.98
C SER A 580 -17.03 -32.53 -2.89
N VAL A 581 -15.99 -33.33 -2.67
CA VAL A 581 -16.13 -34.80 -2.49
C VAL A 581 -16.80 -35.11 -1.15
N SER A 582 -16.41 -34.43 -0.07
CA SER A 582 -16.98 -34.61 1.27
C SER A 582 -18.46 -34.22 1.32
N GLY A 583 -18.83 -33.17 0.58
CA GLY A 583 -20.21 -32.72 0.38
C GLY A 583 -21.04 -33.55 -0.61
N GLN A 584 -20.49 -34.64 -1.17
CA GLN A 584 -21.12 -35.49 -2.18
C GLN A 584 -21.50 -34.79 -3.50
N ASN A 585 -20.89 -33.63 -3.77
CA ASN A 585 -21.08 -32.88 -5.02
C ASN A 585 -20.17 -33.38 -6.15
N ASP A 586 -19.12 -34.14 -5.82
CA ASP A 586 -18.19 -34.74 -6.78
C ASP A 586 -17.84 -36.19 -6.39
N SER A 587 -17.45 -37.01 -7.35
CA SER A 587 -17.08 -38.40 -7.09
C SER A 587 -15.68 -38.51 -6.48
N ALA A 588 -15.46 -39.46 -5.56
CA ALA A 588 -14.14 -39.70 -4.98
C ALA A 588 -13.07 -39.99 -6.05
N ALA A 589 -13.43 -40.74 -7.09
CA ALA A 589 -12.57 -41.02 -8.24
C ALA A 589 -12.19 -39.74 -9.01
N GLY A 590 -13.17 -38.88 -9.31
CA GLY A 590 -12.95 -37.60 -9.98
C GLY A 590 -12.10 -36.63 -9.15
N GLY A 591 -12.37 -36.55 -7.84
CA GLY A 591 -11.57 -35.74 -6.92
C GLY A 591 -10.12 -36.19 -6.83
N LEU A 592 -9.87 -37.50 -6.67
CA LEU A 592 -8.51 -38.06 -6.66
C LEU A 592 -7.77 -37.80 -7.97
N PHE A 593 -8.44 -37.96 -9.12
CA PHE A 593 -7.85 -37.63 -10.43
C PHE A 593 -7.49 -36.14 -10.52
N LYS A 594 -8.40 -35.24 -10.11
CA LYS A 594 -8.14 -33.79 -10.11
C LYS A 594 -6.95 -33.41 -9.23
N LEU A 595 -6.82 -33.99 -8.03
CA LEU A 595 -5.68 -33.76 -7.14
C LEU A 595 -4.36 -34.32 -7.70
N ALA A 596 -4.41 -35.49 -8.34
CA ALA A 596 -3.25 -36.10 -8.98
C ALA A 596 -2.70 -35.23 -10.12
N GLU A 597 -3.57 -34.79 -11.03
CA GLU A 597 -3.19 -33.91 -12.14
C GLU A 597 -2.72 -32.54 -11.65
N LEU A 598 -3.33 -32.03 -10.57
CA LEU A 598 -2.90 -30.79 -9.94
C LEU A 598 -1.47 -30.90 -9.38
N ALA A 599 -1.13 -32.01 -8.72
CA ALA A 599 0.23 -32.27 -8.25
C ALA A 599 1.24 -32.36 -9.41
N LEU A 600 0.89 -33.07 -10.48
CA LEU A 600 1.72 -33.13 -11.69
C LEU A 600 1.87 -31.76 -12.36
N ALA A 601 0.82 -30.94 -12.37
CA ALA A 601 0.86 -29.59 -12.93
C ALA A 601 1.89 -28.73 -12.18
N VAL A 602 1.85 -28.75 -10.84
CA VAL A 602 2.83 -28.06 -9.98
C VAL A 602 4.25 -28.60 -10.22
N GLY A 603 4.44 -29.92 -10.21
CA GLY A 603 5.75 -30.56 -10.38
C GLY A 603 6.38 -30.31 -11.76
N ARG A 604 5.58 -30.23 -12.82
CA ARG A 604 6.04 -29.98 -14.20
C ARG A 604 6.18 -28.51 -14.58
N THR A 605 5.86 -27.59 -13.66
CA THR A 605 6.03 -26.16 -13.89
C THR A 605 7.51 -25.85 -14.15
N ASN A 606 7.79 -24.94 -15.09
CA ASN A 606 9.15 -24.46 -15.34
C ASN A 606 9.61 -23.50 -14.23
N TRP A 607 10.00 -24.05 -13.08
CA TRP A 607 10.43 -23.28 -11.92
C TRP A 607 11.73 -22.50 -12.16
N ALA A 608 12.59 -22.97 -13.07
CA ALA A 608 13.79 -22.23 -13.47
C ALA A 608 13.45 -20.85 -14.07
N ALA A 609 12.33 -20.75 -14.81
CA ALA A 609 11.85 -19.46 -15.31
C ALA A 609 11.23 -18.61 -14.19
N ALA A 610 10.52 -19.23 -13.25
CA ALA A 610 9.88 -18.52 -12.14
C ALA A 610 10.89 -17.90 -11.18
N TRP A 611 12.00 -18.59 -10.92
CA TRP A 611 13.02 -18.19 -9.95
C TRP A 611 14.20 -17.43 -10.55
N ALA A 612 14.14 -17.11 -11.86
CA ALA A 612 15.28 -16.56 -12.61
C ALA A 612 15.86 -15.27 -12.01
N ASP A 613 15.02 -14.47 -11.36
CA ASP A 613 15.38 -13.16 -10.79
C ASP A 613 15.53 -13.20 -9.25
N LEU A 614 15.43 -14.38 -8.64
CA LEU A 614 15.51 -14.57 -7.18
C LEU A 614 16.96 -14.74 -6.70
N SER A 615 17.22 -14.31 -5.46
CA SER A 615 18.46 -14.63 -4.75
C SER A 615 18.54 -16.13 -4.42
N GLU A 616 19.73 -16.65 -4.12
CA GLU A 616 19.90 -18.07 -3.77
C GLU A 616 19.07 -18.46 -2.52
N ASP A 617 19.02 -17.58 -1.52
CA ASP A 617 18.19 -17.78 -0.33
C ASP A 617 16.69 -17.77 -0.65
N ASP A 618 16.25 -16.87 -1.52
CA ASP A 618 14.86 -16.82 -1.98
C ASP A 618 14.49 -18.04 -2.82
N VAL A 619 15.41 -18.56 -3.63
CA VAL A 619 15.22 -19.82 -4.38
C VAL A 619 14.99 -20.97 -3.41
N LEU A 620 15.78 -21.07 -2.33
CA LEU A 620 15.60 -22.09 -1.30
C LEU A 620 14.25 -21.95 -0.58
N GLN A 621 13.87 -20.73 -0.22
CA GLN A 621 12.57 -20.45 0.41
C GLN A 621 11.41 -20.81 -0.54
N ALA A 622 11.48 -20.38 -1.80
CA ALA A 622 10.47 -20.68 -2.81
C ALA A 622 10.35 -22.18 -3.09
N ARG A 623 11.48 -22.89 -3.23
CA ARG A 623 11.50 -24.34 -3.42
C ARG A 623 10.83 -25.06 -2.26
N ARG A 624 11.09 -24.63 -1.03
CA ARG A 624 10.42 -25.17 0.16
C ARG A 624 8.91 -24.97 0.09
N ALA A 625 8.45 -23.77 -0.27
CA ALA A 625 7.02 -23.49 -0.43
C ALA A 625 6.35 -24.40 -1.49
N VAL A 626 7.04 -24.68 -2.62
CA VAL A 626 6.52 -25.60 -3.64
C VAL A 626 6.45 -27.05 -3.11
N ILE A 627 7.48 -27.49 -2.37
CA ILE A 627 7.48 -28.81 -1.73
C ILE A 627 6.32 -28.93 -0.73
N ASP A 628 6.13 -27.92 0.11
CA ASP A 628 5.06 -27.87 1.10
C ASP A 628 3.68 -27.90 0.43
N ALA A 629 3.51 -27.21 -0.71
CA ALA A 629 2.28 -27.28 -1.50
C ALA A 629 2.01 -28.69 -2.07
N ILE A 630 3.03 -29.41 -2.54
CA ILE A 630 2.88 -30.80 -3.00
C ILE A 630 2.57 -31.74 -1.82
N GLN A 631 3.16 -31.49 -0.65
CA GLN A 631 2.84 -32.24 0.57
C GLN A 631 1.39 -32.00 1.01
N HIS A 632 0.89 -30.76 0.89
CA HIS A 632 -0.52 -30.43 1.12
C HIS A 632 -1.44 -31.22 0.18
N LEU A 633 -1.13 -31.26 -1.12
CA LEU A 633 -1.85 -32.08 -2.10
C LEU A 633 -1.83 -33.57 -1.74
N SER A 634 -0.69 -34.08 -1.27
CA SER A 634 -0.59 -35.46 -0.78
C SER A 634 -1.46 -35.71 0.46
N SER A 635 -1.60 -34.74 1.36
CA SER A 635 -2.49 -34.85 2.52
C SER A 635 -3.96 -34.79 2.11
N ALA A 636 -4.31 -33.91 1.16
CA ALA A 636 -5.64 -33.85 0.56
C ALA A 636 -6.04 -35.19 -0.09
N ILE A 637 -5.14 -35.82 -0.85
CA ILE A 637 -5.36 -37.16 -1.44
C ILE A 637 -5.64 -38.20 -0.36
N LYS A 638 -4.86 -38.21 0.74
CA LYS A 638 -5.06 -39.14 1.86
C LYS A 638 -6.40 -38.95 2.58
N SER A 639 -6.93 -37.72 2.60
CA SER A 639 -8.22 -37.43 3.23
C SER A 639 -9.42 -38.05 2.48
N ILE A 640 -9.29 -38.29 1.16
CA ILE A 640 -10.30 -38.94 0.34
C ILE A 640 -10.13 -40.47 0.46
N ALA A 641 -10.55 -41.02 1.60
CA ALA A 641 -10.27 -42.39 2.03
C ALA A 641 -11.01 -43.52 1.26
N SER A 642 -11.91 -43.20 0.32
CA SER A 642 -12.87 -44.15 -0.25
C SER A 642 -12.82 -44.32 -1.78
N GLY A 643 -11.74 -43.89 -2.44
CA GLY A 643 -11.59 -44.01 -3.89
C GLY A 643 -11.19 -45.41 -4.40
N PRO A 644 -11.40 -45.71 -5.70
CA PRO A 644 -10.91 -46.95 -6.33
C PRO A 644 -9.39 -47.08 -6.21
N VAL A 645 -8.90 -48.29 -5.86
CA VAL A 645 -7.47 -48.57 -5.59
C VAL A 645 -6.55 -48.07 -6.70
N ASP A 646 -6.90 -48.34 -7.96
CA ASP A 646 -6.08 -47.94 -9.12
C ASP A 646 -5.89 -46.42 -9.22
N ILE A 647 -6.93 -45.64 -8.89
CA ILE A 647 -6.91 -44.17 -8.94
C ILE A 647 -6.18 -43.61 -7.72
N THR A 648 -6.35 -44.21 -6.54
CA THR A 648 -5.62 -43.85 -5.33
C THR A 648 -4.11 -44.07 -5.53
N ASP A 649 -3.72 -45.23 -6.10
CA ASP A 649 -2.33 -45.54 -6.43
C ASP A 649 -1.77 -44.57 -7.48
N TYR A 650 -2.58 -44.20 -8.49
CA TYR A 650 -2.23 -43.17 -9.45
C TYR A 650 -1.96 -41.82 -8.78
N ALA A 651 -2.84 -41.36 -7.90
CA ALA A 651 -2.71 -40.09 -7.20
C ALA A 651 -1.46 -40.04 -6.30
N HIS A 652 -1.16 -41.14 -5.59
CA HIS A 652 0.08 -41.25 -4.83
C HIS A 652 1.33 -41.22 -5.72
N ARG A 653 1.35 -41.97 -6.83
CA ARG A 653 2.48 -41.91 -7.78
C ARG A 653 2.66 -40.51 -8.38
N ALA A 654 1.57 -39.81 -8.68
CA ALA A 654 1.60 -38.45 -9.21
C ALA A 654 2.30 -37.47 -8.26
N THR A 655 2.00 -37.50 -6.96
CA THR A 655 2.70 -36.65 -5.96
C THR A 655 4.18 -37.00 -5.82
N GLN A 656 4.54 -38.29 -5.83
CA GLN A 656 5.94 -38.72 -5.81
C GLN A 656 6.70 -38.25 -7.05
N GLU A 657 6.08 -38.34 -8.21
CA GLU A 657 6.67 -37.86 -9.46
C GLU A 657 6.82 -36.34 -9.46
N ALA A 658 5.84 -35.60 -8.96
CA ALA A 658 5.93 -34.15 -8.83
C ALA A 658 7.13 -33.72 -7.94
N LEU A 659 7.38 -34.42 -6.83
CA LEU A 659 8.56 -34.19 -5.99
C LEU A 659 9.87 -34.54 -6.69
N ARG A 660 9.90 -35.60 -7.51
CA ARG A 660 11.07 -35.94 -8.32
C ARG A 660 11.39 -34.87 -9.37
N CYS A 661 10.38 -34.31 -10.03
CA CYS A 661 10.56 -33.22 -10.99
C CYS A 661 11.24 -31.99 -10.35
N LEU A 662 11.01 -31.72 -9.06
CA LEU A 662 11.67 -30.64 -8.32
C LEU A 662 13.09 -30.96 -7.84
N SER A 663 13.49 -32.24 -7.87
CA SER A 663 14.81 -32.70 -7.42
C SER A 663 15.86 -32.63 -8.54
N ASN A 664 15.41 -32.59 -9.78
CA ASN A 664 16.20 -32.35 -11.00
C ASN A 664 16.23 -30.87 -11.33
#